data_AF-A0A2K1QT15-F1
#
_entry.id   AF-A0A2K1QT15-F1
#
_cell.length_a   1.000
_cell.length_b   1.000
_cell.length_c   1.000
_cell.angle_alpha   90.00
_cell.angle_beta   90.00
_cell.angle_gamma   90.00
#
_symmetry.space_group_name_H-M   'P 1'
#
loop_
_entity.id
_entity.type
_entity.pdbx_description
1 polymer ?
#
loop_
_entity_poly.entity_id
_entity_poly.type
_entity_poly.pdbx_seq_one_letter_code
_entity_poly.pdbx_strand_id
1 'polypeptide(L)'
;MHLSLLALLASSLSIVSSSLIGADWDTRDYYAVEVAPGKSVEDIASRLGLRVHGALGALENHYLLEAPKADDDVISSAVTDLKLKRRKRSQGWDQEDVLDHVRFNQKQLRRKRLHKRAVPRDPAERRAAQSSPPTSSNVQKGLDIAKSLGIADPIFKDQWHLYNPSEIGNDINVTGVWQQGITGKGAISCIIDDGLDFDSDDLSPNYFAAGSWDYNNPGPDPKPRLDDDRHGTRCAGEIAAAKNDVCGVGVAYDSKVSGVRILSAVISDADEALALNYKMEENQIYSCSWGPPDDGRSMEAPGILIRKAMLTGIQKGRKGLGSLFVFAIGNGASNDDDCNFDGYTNSIYSVSVGGIDRKGLHPYYSEKCSAQLVVTYSSGSGDAIHTTEVGKNDCYVRHGGTSAAGPLVAGIYALVLEARPDLHWRDFQYITMLTAIPLDEAGGQWQDTPMGKRFSHQYGYGKIDAYRVIELAKNWTSVKPQAWYWSPWLHVRHDIPQGQEGLASHFDVTREMLQEANLERIEHVTVTMNVAHTRRGDLSVELRSPSGIVSHIATPRRNDEAASGYVDWTFMSVAHWGESGIGTWTVVVKDTNENNHKGSFTDWRLRLWGESIDGEKQELLPLPSEHDDDDHDTETTSAIVSTTTHGDTHPTGAPEGNPTDHPDRPVNAKPTSVTPIPSSSAPAATATPVEGVPVPDPESESGKGKNPNLLPTPFPTFGVSKKTQVWIYGAIVLIAIFCISLAAWYFIVRRRNNRNARDVYEFEMLDEDEADDDDARGGLMSGGGFGNGNARKKRRAGELYDAFAEGSEEEDVFSVGDEEDDERYRDEDEESTSDNAEKTER
;
A
#
# COMPACT_ATOMS: atom_id res chain seq x y z
N MET A 1 26.24 13.38 -56.82
CA MET A 1 25.00 12.57 -56.66
C MET A 1 25.05 11.58 -55.47
N HIS A 2 25.92 11.77 -54.46
CA HIS A 2 26.01 10.84 -53.30
C HIS A 2 25.84 11.50 -51.91
N LEU A 3 25.46 12.77 -51.82
CA LEU A 3 25.16 13.43 -50.53
C LEU A 3 23.66 13.58 -50.21
N SER A 4 22.76 13.20 -51.12
CA SER A 4 21.30 13.39 -50.94
C SER A 4 20.53 12.13 -50.54
N LEU A 5 21.18 10.96 -50.43
CA LEU A 5 20.52 9.72 -49.98
C LEU A 5 20.63 9.48 -48.46
N LEU A 6 21.61 10.08 -47.79
CA LEU A 6 21.81 9.91 -46.33
C LEU A 6 20.86 10.77 -45.48
N ALA A 7 20.20 11.78 -46.06
CA ALA A 7 19.19 12.59 -45.39
C ALA A 7 17.76 11.99 -45.47
N LEU A 8 17.57 10.89 -46.19
CA LEU A 8 16.27 10.24 -46.44
C LEU A 8 16.09 8.90 -45.70
N LEU A 9 17.06 8.52 -44.86
CA LEU A 9 16.99 7.34 -43.98
C LEU A 9 16.93 7.73 -42.48
N ALA A 10 16.82 9.03 -42.18
CA ALA A 10 16.64 9.57 -40.83
C ALA A 10 15.17 9.91 -40.52
N SER A 11 14.21 9.37 -41.29
CA SER A 11 12.79 9.36 -40.94
C SER A 11 12.44 8.08 -40.17
N SER A 12 13.17 7.82 -39.08
CA SER A 12 12.69 6.90 -38.05
C SER A 12 11.39 7.46 -37.48
N LEU A 13 10.34 6.66 -37.45
CA LEU A 13 9.01 7.10 -37.04
C LEU A 13 9.07 7.82 -35.69
N SER A 14 8.43 8.98 -35.60
CA SER A 14 8.02 9.53 -34.31
C SER A 14 7.01 8.55 -33.70
N ILE A 15 7.51 7.59 -32.93
CA ILE A 15 6.66 6.67 -32.18
C ILE A 15 5.95 7.53 -31.14
N VAL A 16 4.70 7.89 -31.42
CA VAL A 16 3.86 8.64 -30.49
C VAL A 16 3.61 7.72 -29.29
N SER A 17 4.11 8.11 -28.13
CA SER A 17 3.72 7.50 -26.86
C SER A 17 2.21 7.61 -26.73
N SER A 18 1.51 6.48 -26.79
CA SER A 18 0.06 6.42 -26.68
C SER A 18 -0.33 6.08 -25.25
N SER A 19 -1.33 6.77 -24.71
CA SER A 19 -2.02 6.37 -23.47
C SER A 19 -3.39 5.78 -23.79
N LEU A 20 -4.02 5.06 -22.85
CA LEU A 20 -5.34 4.43 -23.04
C LEU A 20 -6.51 5.38 -22.69
N ILE A 21 -6.31 6.67 -22.90
CA ILE A 21 -7.18 7.70 -22.36
C ILE A 21 -7.91 8.39 -23.52
N GLY A 22 -9.23 8.48 -23.42
CA GLY A 22 -10.10 8.71 -24.59
C GLY A 22 -10.34 7.45 -25.43
N ALA A 23 -9.82 6.31 -24.98
CA ALA A 23 -10.12 5.00 -25.52
C ALA A 23 -11.59 4.61 -25.30
N ASP A 24 -12.18 3.86 -26.24
CA ASP A 24 -13.56 3.37 -26.15
C ASP A 24 -13.60 2.07 -25.36
N TRP A 25 -13.68 2.19 -24.04
CA TRP A 25 -13.78 1.05 -23.12
C TRP A 25 -15.16 0.35 -23.15
N ASP A 26 -16.16 0.91 -23.81
CA ASP A 26 -17.49 0.31 -23.93
C ASP A 26 -17.50 -0.75 -25.03
N THR A 27 -16.86 -0.47 -26.18
CA THR A 27 -16.82 -1.37 -27.34
C THR A 27 -15.47 -2.06 -27.61
N ARG A 28 -14.39 -1.68 -26.92
CA ARG A 28 -13.04 -2.23 -27.11
C ARG A 28 -12.41 -2.76 -25.82
N ASP A 29 -11.51 -3.71 -26.01
CA ASP A 29 -10.53 -4.15 -25.01
C ASP A 29 -9.13 -3.69 -25.40
N TYR A 30 -8.29 -3.43 -24.40
CA TYR A 30 -6.93 -2.94 -24.58
C TYR A 30 -5.93 -3.86 -23.88
N TYR A 31 -4.75 -4.01 -24.47
CA TYR A 31 -3.72 -4.95 -24.00
C TYR A 31 -2.36 -4.26 -24.00
N ALA A 32 -1.66 -4.32 -22.87
CA ALA A 32 -0.24 -4.01 -22.83
C ALA A 32 0.53 -5.27 -23.25
N VAL A 33 1.44 -5.15 -24.22
CA VAL A 33 2.17 -6.28 -24.80
C VAL A 33 3.65 -5.93 -24.91
N GLU A 34 4.51 -6.78 -24.37
CA GLU A 34 5.95 -6.74 -24.63
C GLU A 34 6.31 -7.66 -25.79
N VAL A 35 7.04 -7.13 -26.76
CA VAL A 35 7.52 -7.86 -27.93
C VAL A 35 9.03 -8.05 -27.84
N ALA A 36 9.55 -9.19 -28.29
CA ALA A 36 10.98 -9.47 -28.31
C ALA A 36 11.74 -8.41 -29.15
N PRO A 37 12.91 -7.92 -28.69
CA PRO A 37 13.65 -6.86 -29.38
C PRO A 37 13.89 -7.15 -30.88
N GLY A 38 13.58 -6.17 -31.73
CA GLY A 38 13.76 -6.26 -33.18
C GLY A 38 12.69 -7.05 -33.94
N LYS A 39 11.61 -7.52 -33.28
CA LYS A 39 10.43 -8.11 -33.92
C LYS A 39 9.31 -7.06 -34.02
N SER A 40 8.44 -7.18 -35.03
CA SER A 40 7.35 -6.22 -35.29
C SER A 40 6.11 -6.54 -34.44
N VAL A 41 5.52 -5.49 -33.85
CA VAL A 41 4.23 -5.57 -33.15
C VAL A 41 3.06 -5.58 -34.14
N GLU A 42 3.23 -4.97 -35.32
CA GLU A 42 2.26 -4.94 -36.41
C GLU A 42 1.98 -6.35 -36.97
N ASP A 43 2.99 -7.22 -37.01
CA ASP A 43 2.84 -8.62 -37.40
C ASP A 43 1.96 -9.40 -36.39
N ILE A 44 2.20 -9.22 -35.08
CA ILE A 44 1.38 -9.81 -34.01
C ILE A 44 -0.05 -9.29 -34.07
N ALA A 45 -0.23 -7.97 -34.24
CA ALA A 45 -1.55 -7.36 -34.37
C ALA A 45 -2.29 -7.90 -35.60
N SER A 46 -1.63 -7.98 -36.76
CA SER A 46 -2.19 -8.54 -38.00
C SER A 46 -2.56 -10.03 -37.85
N ARG A 47 -1.74 -10.82 -37.17
CA ARG A 47 -1.93 -12.26 -36.89
C ARG A 47 -3.15 -12.54 -35.99
N LEU A 48 -3.55 -11.57 -35.17
CA LEU A 48 -4.67 -11.65 -34.23
C LEU A 48 -5.89 -10.79 -34.64
N GLY A 49 -5.81 -10.02 -35.73
CA GLY A 49 -6.87 -9.09 -36.14
C GLY A 49 -7.02 -7.85 -35.24
N LEU A 50 -5.96 -7.49 -34.52
CA LEU A 50 -5.90 -6.37 -33.59
C LEU A 50 -5.37 -5.10 -34.25
N ARG A 51 -5.57 -3.95 -33.59
CA ARG A 51 -5.00 -2.66 -33.99
C ARG A 51 -3.88 -2.26 -33.04
N VAL A 52 -2.74 -1.83 -33.57
CA VAL A 52 -1.69 -1.16 -32.77
C VAL A 52 -2.20 0.25 -32.41
N HIS A 53 -2.29 0.55 -31.12
CA HIS A 53 -2.67 1.87 -30.61
C HIS A 53 -1.44 2.79 -30.48
N GLY A 54 -0.30 2.24 -30.06
CA GLY A 54 1.01 2.91 -30.05
C GLY A 54 1.98 2.26 -29.06
N ALA A 55 3.10 2.92 -28.77
CA ALA A 55 4.05 2.45 -27.76
C ALA A 55 3.73 2.97 -26.36
N LEU A 56 4.11 2.20 -25.34
CA LEU A 56 3.84 2.47 -23.93
C LEU A 56 4.93 3.34 -23.29
N GLY A 57 5.04 4.58 -23.74
CA GLY A 57 5.91 5.60 -23.14
C GLY A 57 7.39 5.23 -23.14
N ALA A 58 8.00 5.20 -21.96
CA ALA A 58 9.43 4.91 -21.77
C ALA A 58 9.77 3.39 -21.75
N LEU A 59 8.75 2.52 -21.78
CA LEU A 59 8.96 1.07 -21.75
C LEU A 59 9.32 0.55 -23.15
N GLU A 60 10.60 0.26 -23.35
CA GLU A 60 11.12 -0.28 -24.62
C GLU A 60 10.45 -1.60 -24.99
N ASN A 61 10.12 -1.74 -26.28
CA ASN A 61 9.39 -2.87 -26.86
C ASN A 61 8.02 -3.19 -26.22
N HIS A 62 7.48 -2.28 -25.39
CA HIS A 62 6.12 -2.39 -24.85
C HIS A 62 5.16 -1.53 -25.68
N TYR A 63 4.03 -2.12 -26.04
CA TYR A 63 3.02 -1.53 -26.92
C TYR A 63 1.62 -1.71 -26.36
N LEU A 64 0.72 -0.83 -26.80
CA LEU A 64 -0.71 -0.95 -26.55
C LEU A 64 -1.39 -1.48 -27.81
N LEU A 65 -2.10 -2.59 -27.66
CA LEU A 65 -2.98 -3.16 -28.69
C LEU A 65 -4.45 -2.95 -28.31
N GLU A 66 -5.30 -2.85 -29.33
CA GLU A 66 -6.75 -2.74 -29.21
C GLU A 66 -7.43 -3.92 -29.93
N ALA A 67 -8.40 -4.53 -29.26
CA ALA A 67 -9.33 -5.49 -29.82
C ALA A 67 -10.77 -4.95 -29.79
N PRO A 68 -11.68 -5.41 -30.68
CA PRO A 68 -13.10 -5.45 -30.36
C PRO A 68 -13.31 -6.18 -29.02
N LYS A 69 -14.22 -5.69 -28.19
CA LYS A 69 -14.46 -6.26 -26.86
C LYS A 69 -14.90 -7.72 -26.94
N ALA A 70 -14.26 -8.55 -26.13
CA ALA A 70 -14.50 -9.99 -26.06
C ALA A 70 -14.59 -10.44 -24.60
N ASP A 71 -15.36 -11.51 -24.36
CA ASP A 71 -15.50 -12.10 -23.03
C ASP A 71 -14.15 -12.63 -22.52
N ASP A 72 -13.38 -13.29 -23.40
CA ASP A 72 -12.05 -13.83 -23.12
C ASP A 72 -10.90 -12.82 -23.38
N ASP A 73 -9.71 -13.14 -22.88
CA ASP A 73 -8.46 -12.49 -23.29
C ASP A 73 -8.00 -13.10 -24.63
N VAL A 74 -8.08 -12.30 -25.70
CA VAL A 74 -7.75 -12.70 -27.08
C VAL A 74 -6.28 -13.07 -27.24
N ILE A 75 -5.37 -12.38 -26.54
CA ILE A 75 -3.92 -12.57 -26.69
C ILE A 75 -3.48 -13.76 -25.84
N SER A 76 -3.88 -13.80 -24.56
CA SER A 76 -3.57 -14.91 -23.66
C SER A 76 -4.13 -16.24 -24.17
N SER A 77 -5.35 -16.25 -24.71
CA SER A 77 -5.93 -17.43 -25.36
C SER A 77 -5.13 -17.88 -26.58
N ALA A 78 -4.77 -16.97 -27.48
CA ALA A 78 -4.01 -17.31 -28.69
C ALA A 78 -2.58 -17.83 -28.39
N VAL A 79 -1.91 -17.24 -27.39
CA VAL A 79 -0.60 -17.72 -26.89
C VAL A 79 -0.74 -19.09 -26.24
N THR A 80 -1.80 -19.33 -25.46
CA THR A 80 -2.07 -20.61 -24.81
C THR A 80 -2.38 -21.71 -25.83
N ASP A 81 -3.20 -21.41 -26.84
CA ASP A 81 -3.48 -22.31 -27.97
C ASP A 81 -2.22 -22.70 -28.74
N LEU A 82 -1.29 -21.77 -28.97
CA LEU A 82 -0.01 -22.07 -29.60
C LEU A 82 0.84 -23.00 -28.72
N LYS A 83 0.94 -22.71 -27.41
CA LYS A 83 1.61 -23.59 -26.44
C LYS A 83 0.99 -25.00 -26.43
N LEU A 84 -0.34 -25.11 -26.50
CA LEU A 84 -1.07 -26.40 -26.55
C LEU A 84 -0.85 -27.16 -27.87
N LYS A 85 -0.91 -26.49 -29.02
CA LYS A 85 -0.59 -27.08 -30.35
C LYS A 85 0.81 -27.69 -30.37
N ARG A 86 1.79 -27.00 -29.77
CA ARG A 86 3.15 -27.50 -29.62
C ARG A 86 3.28 -28.69 -28.70
N ARG A 87 2.68 -28.63 -27.49
CA ARG A 87 2.63 -29.77 -26.57
C ARG A 87 2.01 -31.02 -27.22
N LYS A 88 0.96 -30.84 -28.03
CA LYS A 88 0.28 -31.92 -28.78
C LYS A 88 0.98 -32.33 -30.09
N ARG A 89 2.08 -31.68 -30.49
CA ARG A 89 2.79 -31.88 -31.77
C ARG A 89 1.85 -31.89 -33.00
N SER A 90 0.81 -31.06 -32.98
CA SER A 90 -0.16 -30.95 -34.07
C SER A 90 0.47 -30.37 -35.35
N GLN A 91 -0.12 -30.60 -36.52
CA GLN A 91 0.43 -30.13 -37.80
C GLN A 91 0.87 -28.65 -37.77
N GLY A 92 2.13 -28.38 -38.13
CA GLY A 92 2.74 -27.04 -38.10
C GLY A 92 3.33 -26.61 -36.75
N TRP A 93 3.39 -27.49 -35.73
CA TRP A 93 3.93 -27.18 -34.41
C TRP A 93 5.38 -26.69 -34.39
N ASP A 94 6.17 -27.09 -35.39
CA ASP A 94 7.60 -26.83 -35.57
C ASP A 94 7.89 -25.50 -36.29
N GLN A 95 6.86 -24.80 -36.74
CA GLN A 95 6.98 -23.49 -37.39
C GLN A 95 7.08 -22.36 -36.36
N GLU A 96 7.92 -21.36 -36.64
CA GLU A 96 7.97 -20.08 -35.90
C GLU A 96 6.66 -19.32 -36.18
N ASP A 97 5.91 -18.99 -35.13
CA ASP A 97 4.73 -18.12 -35.20
C ASP A 97 5.11 -16.78 -34.55
N VAL A 98 4.59 -15.66 -35.07
CA VAL A 98 4.92 -14.32 -34.55
C VAL A 98 4.53 -14.15 -33.07
N LEU A 99 3.59 -14.96 -32.56
CA LEU A 99 3.24 -15.03 -31.14
C LEU A 99 4.37 -15.56 -30.24
N ASP A 100 5.38 -16.24 -30.79
CA ASP A 100 6.61 -16.63 -30.08
C ASP A 100 7.43 -15.44 -29.57
N HIS A 101 7.13 -14.26 -30.08
CA HIS A 101 7.82 -13.02 -29.75
C HIS A 101 7.07 -12.21 -28.69
N VAL A 102 5.88 -12.63 -28.27
CA VAL A 102 5.18 -12.06 -27.12
C VAL A 102 5.90 -12.52 -25.84
N ARG A 103 6.49 -11.58 -25.11
CA ARG A 103 7.22 -11.84 -23.85
C ARG A 103 6.35 -11.64 -22.62
N PHE A 104 5.45 -10.69 -22.69
CA PHE A 104 4.47 -10.36 -21.66
C PHE A 104 3.21 -9.85 -22.34
N ASN A 105 2.03 -10.14 -21.77
CA ASN A 105 0.78 -9.57 -22.24
C ASN A 105 -0.22 -9.45 -21.08
N GLN A 106 -0.95 -8.34 -21.00
CA GLN A 106 -1.93 -8.09 -19.95
C GLN A 106 -3.12 -7.30 -20.48
N LYS A 107 -4.32 -7.90 -20.44
CA LYS A 107 -5.60 -7.20 -20.65
C LYS A 107 -5.73 -6.08 -19.61
N GLN A 108 -5.81 -4.85 -20.10
CA GLN A 108 -5.88 -3.65 -19.27
C GLN A 108 -7.30 -3.46 -18.74
N LEU A 109 -7.42 -3.15 -17.46
CA LEU A 109 -8.71 -3.00 -16.78
C LEU A 109 -8.72 -1.69 -15.99
N ARG A 110 -9.79 -0.92 -16.11
CA ARG A 110 -9.99 0.29 -15.31
C ARG A 110 -10.49 -0.08 -13.92
N ARG A 111 -9.64 0.08 -12.90
CA ARG A 111 -9.96 -0.27 -11.51
C ARG A 111 -9.67 0.92 -10.59
N LYS A 112 -10.44 1.06 -9.51
CA LYS A 112 -10.10 2.00 -8.42
C LYS A 112 -9.25 1.26 -7.39
N ARG A 113 -7.97 1.06 -7.72
CA ARG A 113 -6.97 0.44 -6.81
C ARG A 113 -6.33 1.45 -5.88
N LEU A 114 -6.02 2.64 -6.41
CA LEU A 114 -5.28 3.67 -5.69
C LEU A 114 -6.21 4.60 -4.91
N HIS A 115 -5.78 4.97 -3.71
CA HIS A 115 -6.48 5.86 -2.80
C HIS A 115 -5.59 7.02 -2.35
N LYS A 116 -6.15 8.23 -2.35
CA LYS A 116 -5.60 9.36 -1.59
C LYS A 116 -5.56 8.95 -0.11
N ARG A 117 -4.40 9.01 0.54
CA ARG A 117 -4.29 8.62 1.96
C ARG A 117 -5.02 9.63 2.84
N ALA A 118 -6.25 9.30 3.22
CA ALA A 118 -7.08 10.16 4.05
C ALA A 118 -6.69 10.01 5.53
N VAL A 119 -6.51 11.13 6.23
CA VAL A 119 -6.29 11.10 7.69
C VAL A 119 -7.57 10.57 8.37
N PRO A 120 -7.50 9.53 9.21
CA PRO A 120 -8.64 9.09 10.01
C PRO A 120 -9.14 10.20 10.94
N ARG A 121 -10.27 9.99 11.62
CA ARG A 121 -10.69 10.92 12.68
C ARG A 121 -9.98 10.57 13.98
N ASP A 122 -9.31 11.57 14.57
CA ASP A 122 -8.64 11.45 15.86
C ASP A 122 -9.62 10.94 16.94
N PRO A 123 -9.42 9.71 17.48
CA PRO A 123 -10.26 9.18 18.57
C PRO A 123 -10.14 10.01 19.86
N ALA A 124 -9.04 10.76 20.00
CA ALA A 124 -8.65 11.53 21.17
C ALA A 124 -8.82 13.05 20.99
N GLU A 125 -9.78 13.48 20.16
CA GLU A 125 -10.23 14.87 19.82
C GLU A 125 -10.53 15.80 21.05
N ARG A 126 -10.23 15.37 22.27
CA ARG A 126 -10.52 16.00 23.56
C ARG A 126 -9.30 16.46 24.36
N ARG A 127 -8.07 16.23 23.88
CA ARG A 127 -6.86 16.78 24.52
C ARG A 127 -5.93 17.40 23.48
N ALA A 128 -6.23 18.64 23.10
CA ALA A 128 -5.19 19.56 22.66
C ALA A 128 -4.16 19.67 23.81
N ALA A 129 -3.07 18.93 23.69
CA ALA A 129 -1.93 19.08 24.58
C ALA A 129 -1.35 20.45 24.30
N GLN A 130 -1.67 21.44 25.15
CA GLN A 130 -1.19 22.81 25.01
C GLN A 130 0.33 22.78 24.76
N SER A 131 0.76 23.20 23.58
CA SER A 131 2.17 23.50 23.35
C SER A 131 2.55 24.67 24.26
N SER A 132 3.79 24.67 24.74
CA SER A 132 4.31 25.85 25.43
C SER A 132 4.16 27.06 24.50
N PRO A 133 3.60 28.20 24.97
CA PRO A 133 3.56 29.39 24.14
C PRO A 133 4.99 29.80 23.79
N PRO A 134 5.27 30.18 22.53
CA PRO A 134 6.62 30.53 22.11
C PRO A 134 7.12 31.75 22.90
N THR A 135 8.41 31.75 23.24
CA THR A 135 9.02 32.91 23.90
C THR A 135 9.11 34.08 22.91
N SER A 136 9.05 35.31 23.41
CA SER A 136 9.17 36.51 22.56
C SER A 136 10.49 36.56 21.78
N SER A 137 11.58 36.00 22.32
CA SER A 137 12.86 35.87 21.62
C SER A 137 12.81 34.90 20.43
N ASN A 138 12.07 33.80 20.55
CA ASN A 138 11.94 32.82 19.46
C ASN A 138 11.07 33.36 18.33
N VAL A 139 9.95 34.00 18.67
CA VAL A 139 9.11 34.70 17.69
C VAL A 139 9.92 35.78 16.97
N GLN A 140 10.70 36.59 17.70
CA GLN A 140 11.55 37.61 17.09
C GLN A 140 12.61 37.01 16.15
N LYS A 141 13.25 35.88 16.53
CA LYS A 141 14.19 35.18 15.66
C LYS A 141 13.55 34.73 14.34
N GLY A 142 12.30 34.25 14.37
CA GLY A 142 11.54 33.91 13.17
C GLY A 142 11.29 35.13 12.25
N LEU A 143 10.92 36.26 12.84
CA LEU A 143 10.74 37.53 12.11
C LEU A 143 12.06 38.05 11.53
N ASP A 144 13.17 37.90 12.25
CA ASP A 144 14.50 38.29 11.78
C ASP A 144 14.96 37.40 10.61
N ILE A 145 14.67 36.08 10.66
CA ILE A 145 14.88 35.14 9.55
C ILE A 145 14.08 35.59 8.32
N ALA A 146 12.75 35.78 8.46
CA ALA A 146 11.89 36.22 7.36
C ALA A 146 12.41 37.51 6.71
N LYS A 147 12.74 38.51 7.54
CA LYS A 147 13.32 39.79 7.08
C LYS A 147 14.66 39.63 6.37
N SER A 148 15.55 38.74 6.84
CA SER A 148 16.85 38.50 6.22
C SER A 148 16.78 37.79 4.87
N LEU A 149 15.76 36.95 4.67
CA LEU A 149 15.52 36.22 3.42
C LEU A 149 14.57 36.97 2.46
N GLY A 150 13.98 38.08 2.91
CA GLY A 150 12.98 38.85 2.15
C GLY A 150 11.67 38.06 1.96
N ILE A 151 11.26 37.30 2.97
CA ILE A 151 9.97 36.61 3.05
C ILE A 151 8.98 37.57 3.71
N ALA A 152 7.88 37.89 3.03
CA ALA A 152 6.79 38.70 3.56
C ALA A 152 5.41 38.00 3.45
N ASP A 153 5.44 36.73 3.03
CA ASP A 153 4.33 35.80 2.83
C ASP A 153 3.53 35.59 4.15
N PRO A 154 2.20 35.82 4.14
CA PRO A 154 1.43 36.09 5.34
C PRO A 154 1.34 34.94 6.36
N ILE A 155 1.42 33.68 5.95
CA ILE A 155 1.38 32.50 6.83
C ILE A 155 2.76 31.87 7.10
N PHE A 156 3.87 32.43 6.60
CA PHE A 156 5.22 31.89 6.90
C PHE A 156 5.50 31.75 8.41
N LYS A 157 5.00 32.71 9.21
CA LYS A 157 5.09 32.69 10.67
C LYS A 157 4.34 31.51 11.35
N ASP A 158 3.38 30.93 10.63
CA ASP A 158 2.52 29.83 11.07
C ASP A 158 2.99 28.48 10.47
N GLN A 159 3.84 28.50 9.43
CA GLN A 159 4.55 27.34 8.86
C GLN A 159 5.66 26.83 9.80
N TRP A 160 5.25 26.34 10.98
CA TRP A 160 6.14 25.85 12.04
C TRP A 160 7.07 24.72 11.59
N HIS A 161 6.73 23.98 10.53
CA HIS A 161 7.58 22.93 9.97
C HIS A 161 8.86 23.49 9.31
N LEU A 162 8.86 24.76 8.87
CA LEU A 162 10.01 25.46 8.29
C LEU A 162 10.85 26.15 9.39
N TYR A 163 10.18 26.71 10.40
CA TYR A 163 10.79 27.25 11.61
C TYR A 163 9.82 27.18 12.80
N ASN A 164 10.16 26.45 13.86
CA ASN A 164 9.26 26.23 14.99
C ASN A 164 9.63 27.13 16.20
N PRO A 165 8.92 28.26 16.45
CA PRO A 165 9.25 29.15 17.57
C PRO A 165 8.83 28.58 18.93
N SER A 166 7.93 27.58 18.96
CA SER A 166 7.38 27.00 20.19
C SER A 166 8.22 25.84 20.70
N GLU A 167 8.62 24.93 19.82
CA GLU A 167 9.35 23.71 20.11
C GLU A 167 10.66 23.76 19.30
N ILE A 168 11.68 24.46 19.81
CA ILE A 168 12.89 24.79 19.05
C ILE A 168 13.61 23.53 18.56
N GLY A 169 13.90 23.51 17.25
CA GLY A 169 14.52 22.36 16.59
C GLY A 169 13.53 21.29 16.17
N ASN A 170 12.22 21.46 16.41
CA ASN A 170 11.17 20.66 15.79
C ASN A 170 10.62 21.31 14.51
N ASP A 171 11.55 21.55 13.60
CA ASP A 171 11.37 22.01 12.22
C ASP A 171 12.39 21.27 11.33
N ILE A 172 12.24 21.36 10.00
CA ILE A 172 13.15 20.68 9.04
C ILE A 172 14.53 21.34 8.94
N ASN A 173 14.84 22.38 9.74
CA ASN A 173 16.12 23.10 9.72
C ASN A 173 16.52 23.70 8.35
N VAL A 174 15.54 24.10 7.53
CA VAL A 174 15.78 24.61 6.16
C VAL A 174 16.29 26.06 6.12
N THR A 175 15.98 26.88 7.13
CA THR A 175 16.31 28.32 7.11
C THR A 175 17.80 28.61 6.97
N GLY A 176 18.66 27.74 7.50
CA GLY A 176 20.11 27.81 7.32
C GLY A 176 20.58 27.45 5.90
N VAL A 177 19.83 26.63 5.15
CA VAL A 177 20.09 26.30 3.74
C VAL A 177 19.75 27.47 2.85
N TRP A 178 18.59 28.10 3.05
CA TRP A 178 18.19 29.32 2.31
C TRP A 178 19.17 30.48 2.54
N GLN A 179 19.76 30.60 3.73
CA GLN A 179 20.81 31.60 4.03
C GLN A 179 22.12 31.35 3.27
N GLN A 180 22.35 30.14 2.76
CA GLN A 180 23.47 29.84 1.85
C GLN A 180 23.13 30.16 0.37
N GLY A 181 21.89 30.53 0.07
CA GLY A 181 21.41 30.79 -1.28
C GLY A 181 20.97 29.55 -2.06
N ILE A 182 20.74 28.41 -1.39
CA ILE A 182 20.19 27.20 -1.98
C ILE A 182 18.68 27.19 -1.72
N THR A 183 17.88 27.15 -2.77
CA THR A 183 16.43 27.40 -2.75
C THR A 183 15.63 26.46 -3.67
N GLY A 184 16.30 25.48 -4.29
CA GLY A 184 15.73 24.45 -5.16
C GLY A 184 15.89 24.75 -6.65
N LYS A 185 16.69 25.76 -6.99
CA LYS A 185 16.72 26.32 -8.34
C LYS A 185 17.20 25.30 -9.38
N GLY A 186 16.37 25.09 -10.40
CA GLY A 186 16.64 24.15 -11.49
C GLY A 186 16.30 22.70 -11.16
N ALA A 187 15.78 22.42 -9.95
CA ALA A 187 15.14 21.15 -9.64
C ALA A 187 13.68 21.13 -10.15
N ILE A 188 13.19 19.94 -10.54
CA ILE A 188 11.80 19.73 -11.00
C ILE A 188 11.16 18.55 -10.26
N SER A 189 10.10 18.83 -9.51
CA SER A 189 9.32 17.85 -8.75
C SER A 189 7.94 17.63 -9.36
N CYS A 190 7.56 16.38 -9.58
CA CYS A 190 6.26 15.98 -10.10
C CYS A 190 5.37 15.48 -8.94
N ILE A 191 4.20 16.09 -8.79
CA ILE A 191 3.13 15.60 -7.92
C ILE A 191 2.27 14.61 -8.73
N ILE A 192 2.32 13.33 -8.39
CA ILE A 192 1.41 12.32 -8.96
C ILE A 192 0.21 12.21 -8.00
N ASP A 193 -0.93 12.83 -8.32
CA ASP A 193 -2.06 12.95 -7.37
C ASP A 193 -3.43 13.25 -8.05
N ASP A 194 -4.30 14.04 -7.43
CA ASP A 194 -5.65 14.46 -7.90
C ASP A 194 -5.69 15.77 -8.70
N GLY A 195 -4.54 16.40 -8.90
CA GLY A 195 -4.38 17.60 -9.72
C GLY A 195 -3.51 18.68 -9.09
N LEU A 196 -3.14 19.68 -9.89
CA LEU A 196 -2.34 20.83 -9.47
C LEU A 196 -2.97 22.11 -10.00
N ASP A 197 -3.45 22.98 -9.10
CA ASP A 197 -4.01 24.28 -9.47
C ASP A 197 -2.90 25.29 -9.82
N PHE A 198 -2.45 25.23 -11.06
CA PHE A 198 -1.42 26.12 -11.60
C PHE A 198 -1.91 27.57 -11.82
N ASP A 199 -3.20 27.86 -11.61
CA ASP A 199 -3.74 29.22 -11.61
C ASP A 199 -3.64 29.89 -10.23
N SER A 200 -3.20 29.17 -9.20
CA SER A 200 -2.82 29.75 -7.91
C SER A 200 -1.67 30.75 -8.09
N ASP A 201 -1.78 31.97 -7.54
CA ASP A 201 -0.72 32.97 -7.62
C ASP A 201 0.57 32.48 -6.92
N ASP A 202 0.45 31.57 -5.95
CA ASP A 202 1.56 30.96 -5.22
C ASP A 202 2.28 29.84 -6.02
N LEU A 203 1.56 29.08 -6.87
CA LEU A 203 2.13 27.99 -7.67
C LEU A 203 2.47 28.39 -9.11
N SER A 204 1.73 29.32 -9.72
CA SER A 204 1.90 29.73 -11.11
C SER A 204 3.32 30.19 -11.50
N PRO A 205 4.15 30.82 -10.63
CA PRO A 205 5.54 31.17 -10.98
C PRO A 205 6.43 29.93 -11.12
N ASN A 206 6.07 28.83 -10.44
CA ASN A 206 6.84 27.60 -10.33
C ASN A 206 6.26 26.42 -11.10
N TYR A 207 5.07 26.57 -11.69
CA TYR A 207 4.45 25.53 -12.51
C TYR A 207 5.30 25.13 -13.73
N PHE A 208 5.41 23.81 -13.96
CA PHE A 208 6.11 23.21 -15.08
C PHE A 208 5.15 22.45 -16.00
N ALA A 209 4.55 23.17 -16.94
CA ALA A 209 3.60 22.63 -17.91
C ALA A 209 4.16 21.46 -18.74
N ALA A 210 5.44 21.52 -19.15
CA ALA A 210 6.04 20.48 -19.99
C ALA A 210 6.18 19.13 -19.30
N GLY A 211 6.29 19.11 -17.97
CA GLY A 211 6.31 17.90 -17.13
C GLY A 211 4.96 17.51 -16.56
N SER A 212 3.87 18.18 -16.95
CA SER A 212 2.52 17.96 -16.43
C SER A 212 1.58 17.23 -17.42
N TRP A 213 0.60 16.51 -16.90
CA TRP A 213 -0.43 15.79 -17.67
C TRP A 213 -1.64 15.39 -16.82
N ASP A 214 -2.82 15.31 -17.43
CA ASP A 214 -4.02 14.73 -16.82
C ASP A 214 -4.35 13.38 -17.46
N TYR A 215 -4.29 12.31 -16.66
CA TYR A 215 -4.66 10.96 -17.08
C TYR A 215 -6.14 10.63 -16.81
N ASN A 216 -6.83 11.42 -15.99
CA ASN A 216 -8.25 11.28 -15.72
C ASN A 216 -9.12 12.02 -16.77
N ASN A 217 -8.61 13.14 -17.31
CA ASN A 217 -9.19 13.91 -18.41
C ASN A 217 -8.08 14.29 -19.41
N PRO A 218 -7.87 13.52 -20.49
CA PRO A 218 -6.61 13.51 -21.26
C PRO A 218 -6.20 14.87 -21.81
N GLY A 219 -5.05 15.37 -21.37
CA GLY A 219 -4.44 16.59 -21.89
C GLY A 219 -3.27 17.10 -21.04
N PRO A 220 -2.64 18.21 -21.45
CA PRO A 220 -1.52 18.83 -20.73
C PRO A 220 -1.95 19.65 -19.49
N ASP A 221 -3.23 19.59 -19.13
CA ASP A 221 -3.88 20.45 -18.14
C ASP A 221 -4.26 19.60 -16.89
N PRO A 222 -3.40 19.52 -15.86
CA PRO A 222 -3.62 18.75 -14.63
C PRO A 222 -4.56 19.45 -13.63
N LYS A 223 -5.33 20.45 -14.05
CA LYS A 223 -6.12 21.27 -13.12
C LYS A 223 -7.16 20.43 -12.35
N PRO A 224 -7.30 20.64 -11.03
CA PRO A 224 -8.39 20.06 -10.23
C PRO A 224 -9.77 20.29 -10.84
N ARG A 225 -10.65 19.26 -10.81
CA ARG A 225 -11.99 19.34 -11.41
C ARG A 225 -13.12 18.92 -10.47
N LEU A 226 -12.84 18.07 -9.48
CA LEU A 226 -13.81 17.59 -8.50
C LEU A 226 -13.72 18.40 -7.19
N ASP A 227 -14.82 18.44 -6.43
CA ASP A 227 -14.89 19.14 -5.14
C ASP A 227 -13.82 18.66 -4.12
N ASP A 228 -13.36 17.42 -4.26
CA ASP A 228 -12.33 16.76 -3.45
C ASP A 228 -10.95 16.68 -4.14
N ASP A 229 -10.80 17.18 -5.36
CA ASP A 229 -9.49 17.37 -6.01
C ASP A 229 -8.81 18.58 -5.35
N ARG A 230 -8.00 18.33 -4.32
CA ARG A 230 -7.30 19.38 -3.55
C ARG A 230 -5.95 18.93 -3.02
N HIS A 231 -5.71 17.63 -3.03
CA HIS A 231 -4.62 17.01 -2.30
C HIS A 231 -3.28 17.32 -2.99
N GLY A 232 -3.19 17.11 -4.30
CA GLY A 232 -1.99 17.44 -5.08
C GLY A 232 -1.62 18.92 -5.05
N THR A 233 -2.60 19.82 -5.00
CA THR A 233 -2.36 21.28 -4.91
C THR A 233 -1.74 21.69 -3.57
N ARG A 234 -2.15 21.05 -2.46
CA ARG A 234 -1.57 21.28 -1.13
C ARG A 234 -0.13 20.75 -1.05
N CYS A 235 0.09 19.54 -1.58
CA CYS A 235 1.41 18.92 -1.66
C CYS A 235 2.38 19.72 -2.57
N ALA A 236 1.88 20.31 -3.66
CA ALA A 236 2.67 21.18 -4.53
C ALA A 236 3.21 22.42 -3.78
N GLY A 237 2.38 23.03 -2.92
CA GLY A 237 2.79 24.19 -2.11
C GLY A 237 3.89 23.88 -1.11
N GLU A 238 3.83 22.71 -0.46
CA GLU A 238 4.88 22.27 0.49
C GLU A 238 6.25 22.17 -0.18
N ILE A 239 6.30 21.76 -1.45
CA ILE A 239 7.54 21.71 -2.24
C ILE A 239 7.92 23.11 -2.72
N ALA A 240 7.03 23.78 -3.45
CA ALA A 240 7.40 24.86 -4.37
C ALA A 240 6.44 26.07 -4.40
N ALA A 241 5.65 26.30 -3.33
CA ALA A 241 5.01 27.61 -3.11
C ALA A 241 6.07 28.72 -3.22
N ALA A 242 5.78 29.74 -4.01
CA ALA A 242 6.68 30.82 -4.35
C ALA A 242 6.77 31.83 -3.20
N LYS A 243 7.94 32.44 -3.03
CA LYS A 243 8.10 33.57 -2.11
C LYS A 243 7.66 34.85 -2.81
N ASN A 244 6.39 35.24 -2.68
CA ASN A 244 5.75 36.27 -3.51
C ASN A 244 4.63 37.10 -2.82
N ASP A 245 4.56 37.10 -1.49
CA ASP A 245 3.54 37.74 -0.64
C ASP A 245 2.17 37.03 -0.62
N VAL A 246 2.04 35.85 -1.25
CA VAL A 246 0.84 35.00 -1.23
C VAL A 246 1.07 33.83 -0.27
N CYS A 247 0.06 33.48 0.53
CA CYS A 247 0.10 32.35 1.47
C CYS A 247 1.45 32.22 2.24
N GLY A 248 2.28 31.24 1.89
CA GLY A 248 3.49 30.85 2.63
C GLY A 248 4.70 30.74 1.71
N VAL A 249 5.62 29.84 2.02
CA VAL A 249 6.70 29.44 1.09
C VAL A 249 6.86 27.92 1.08
N GLY A 250 7.27 27.39 -0.06
CA GLY A 250 7.67 25.98 -0.18
C GLY A 250 9.07 25.75 0.37
N VAL A 251 9.40 24.50 0.71
CA VAL A 251 10.75 24.10 1.13
C VAL A 251 11.80 24.50 0.08
N ALA A 252 11.44 24.38 -1.19
CA ALA A 252 12.24 24.66 -2.37
C ALA A 252 11.53 25.70 -3.27
N TYR A 253 11.31 26.90 -2.74
CA TYR A 253 10.50 27.96 -3.37
C TYR A 253 11.01 28.54 -4.71
N ASP A 254 12.23 28.19 -5.17
CA ASP A 254 12.72 28.51 -6.52
C ASP A 254 12.80 27.27 -7.45
N SER A 255 12.38 26.09 -6.95
CA SER A 255 12.22 24.88 -7.78
C SER A 255 10.99 24.96 -8.68
N LYS A 256 10.86 24.00 -9.60
CA LYS A 256 9.66 23.86 -10.43
C LYS A 256 8.83 22.66 -10.02
N VAL A 257 7.52 22.79 -10.16
CA VAL A 257 6.55 21.76 -9.81
C VAL A 257 5.62 21.43 -10.98
N SER A 258 5.50 20.15 -11.29
CA SER A 258 4.59 19.60 -12.31
C SER A 258 3.49 18.77 -11.65
N GLY A 259 2.35 18.66 -12.33
CA GLY A 259 1.19 17.89 -11.87
C GLY A 259 0.87 16.75 -12.83
N VAL A 260 0.76 15.53 -12.30
CA VAL A 260 0.28 14.34 -13.02
C VAL A 260 -0.98 13.84 -12.32
N ARG A 261 -2.14 14.09 -12.94
CA ARG A 261 -3.45 13.82 -12.34
C ARG A 261 -3.94 12.41 -12.69
N ILE A 262 -3.95 11.52 -11.70
CA ILE A 262 -4.35 10.10 -11.84
C ILE A 262 -5.42 9.64 -10.84
N LEU A 263 -5.59 10.31 -9.68
CA LEU A 263 -6.40 9.79 -8.56
C LEU A 263 -7.90 10.15 -8.61
N SER A 264 -8.32 11.00 -9.55
CA SER A 264 -9.69 11.55 -9.63
C SER A 264 -10.66 10.70 -10.44
N ALA A 265 -10.18 9.69 -11.18
CA ALA A 265 -10.99 8.73 -11.92
C ALA A 265 -10.34 7.34 -11.94
N VAL A 266 -11.05 6.32 -12.42
CA VAL A 266 -10.48 4.98 -12.62
C VAL A 266 -9.50 4.97 -13.80
N ILE A 267 -8.30 4.46 -13.57
CA ILE A 267 -7.19 4.34 -14.54
C ILE A 267 -6.87 2.86 -14.81
N SER A 268 -6.08 2.60 -15.85
CA SER A 268 -5.48 1.27 -16.09
C SER A 268 -4.06 1.16 -15.53
N ASP A 269 -3.54 -0.07 -15.37
CA ASP A 269 -2.12 -0.30 -15.00
C ASP A 269 -1.16 0.36 -16.00
N ALA A 270 -1.52 0.39 -17.29
CA ALA A 270 -0.78 1.10 -18.33
C ALA A 270 -0.74 2.62 -18.10
N ASP A 271 -1.85 3.24 -17.71
CA ASP A 271 -1.88 4.68 -17.41
C ASP A 271 -1.06 5.02 -16.16
N GLU A 272 -1.09 4.16 -15.15
CA GLU A 272 -0.27 4.29 -13.93
C GLU A 272 1.23 4.14 -14.23
N ALA A 273 1.61 3.14 -15.04
CA ALA A 273 2.97 2.93 -15.52
C ALA A 273 3.49 4.12 -16.36
N LEU A 274 2.63 4.74 -17.17
CA LEU A 274 2.95 5.94 -17.93
C LEU A 274 3.11 7.17 -17.01
N ALA A 275 2.27 7.31 -15.98
CA ALA A 275 2.33 8.41 -15.02
C ALA A 275 3.66 8.42 -14.23
N LEU A 276 4.09 7.26 -13.72
CA LEU A 276 5.35 7.11 -12.96
C LEU A 276 6.62 7.43 -13.76
N ASN A 277 6.58 7.28 -15.09
CA ASN A 277 7.68 7.64 -15.98
C ASN A 277 7.42 8.92 -16.78
N TYR A 278 6.34 9.66 -16.49
CA TYR A 278 5.96 10.80 -17.31
C TYR A 278 7.05 11.87 -17.23
N LYS A 279 7.69 12.10 -18.38
CA LYS A 279 8.79 13.05 -18.56
C LYS A 279 9.98 12.82 -17.62
N MET A 280 10.35 11.56 -17.32
CA MET A 280 11.44 11.18 -16.40
C MET A 280 12.86 11.73 -16.73
N GLU A 281 13.07 12.33 -17.90
CA GLU A 281 14.30 13.06 -18.26
C GLU A 281 14.31 14.53 -17.80
N GLU A 282 13.13 15.07 -17.48
CA GLU A 282 12.87 16.45 -17.07
C GLU A 282 12.34 16.51 -15.63
N ASN A 283 11.31 15.72 -15.31
CA ASN A 283 10.83 15.48 -13.95
C ASN A 283 11.86 14.62 -13.19
N GLN A 284 12.38 15.13 -12.07
CA GLN A 284 13.51 14.54 -11.35
C GLN A 284 13.08 13.80 -10.08
N ILE A 285 12.08 14.36 -9.39
CA ILE A 285 11.48 13.84 -8.16
C ILE A 285 10.01 13.55 -8.45
N TYR A 286 9.50 12.44 -7.93
CA TYR A 286 8.09 12.06 -8.01
C TYR A 286 7.55 11.90 -6.59
N SER A 287 6.70 12.84 -6.16
CA SER A 287 6.06 12.81 -4.85
C SER A 287 4.70 12.13 -4.97
N CYS A 288 4.52 11.04 -4.24
CA CYS A 288 3.36 10.16 -4.32
C CYS A 288 2.71 10.00 -2.93
N SER A 289 1.59 10.68 -2.71
CA SER A 289 0.87 10.68 -1.41
C SER A 289 -0.36 9.74 -1.43
N TRP A 290 -0.19 8.58 -2.05
CA TRP A 290 -1.23 7.59 -2.32
C TRP A 290 -0.69 6.17 -2.19
N GLY A 291 -1.61 5.19 -2.14
CA GLY A 291 -1.32 3.76 -2.08
C GLY A 291 -2.60 2.93 -2.18
N PRO A 292 -2.56 1.65 -1.76
CA PRO A 292 -3.75 0.85 -1.45
C PRO A 292 -4.58 1.48 -0.30
N PRO A 293 -5.74 0.91 0.07
CA PRO A 293 -6.50 1.39 1.22
C PRO A 293 -5.79 1.15 2.57
N ASP A 294 -5.53 2.22 3.33
CA ASP A 294 -4.95 2.23 4.69
C ASP A 294 -5.93 1.65 5.78
N ASP A 295 -6.52 0.48 5.57
CA ASP A 295 -7.63 -0.07 6.36
C ASP A 295 -7.26 -1.16 7.40
N GLY A 296 -6.00 -1.60 7.43
CA GLY A 296 -5.52 -2.71 8.26
C GLY A 296 -5.91 -4.08 7.71
N ARG A 297 -6.19 -4.18 6.40
CA ARG A 297 -6.74 -5.38 5.73
C ARG A 297 -6.14 -5.60 4.35
N SER A 298 -5.99 -4.51 3.59
CA SER A 298 -5.49 -4.52 2.22
C SER A 298 -4.06 -5.08 2.15
N MET A 299 -3.72 -5.78 1.07
CA MET A 299 -2.36 -6.28 0.80
C MET A 299 -2.19 -6.29 -0.70
N GLU A 300 -1.60 -5.23 -1.24
CA GLU A 300 -1.59 -4.98 -2.68
C GLU A 300 -0.25 -4.40 -3.13
N ALA A 301 0.29 -4.94 -4.22
CA ALA A 301 1.51 -4.48 -4.85
C ALA A 301 1.24 -3.97 -6.29
N PRO A 302 2.09 -3.07 -6.80
CA PRO A 302 2.05 -2.70 -8.21
C PRO A 302 2.18 -3.93 -9.10
N GLY A 303 1.34 -3.99 -10.15
CA GLY A 303 1.39 -5.03 -11.17
C GLY A 303 2.72 -5.03 -11.94
N ILE A 304 3.03 -6.12 -12.63
CA ILE A 304 4.34 -6.30 -13.28
C ILE A 304 4.71 -5.14 -14.22
N LEU A 305 3.72 -4.59 -14.95
CA LEU A 305 3.89 -3.45 -15.84
C LEU A 305 4.34 -2.17 -15.11
N ILE A 306 3.81 -1.95 -13.90
CA ILE A 306 4.15 -0.81 -13.05
C ILE A 306 5.52 -1.03 -12.39
N ARG A 307 5.85 -2.27 -11.97
CA ARG A 307 7.19 -2.59 -11.47
C ARG A 307 8.28 -2.37 -12.53
N LYS A 308 8.01 -2.76 -13.79
CA LYS A 308 8.86 -2.42 -14.94
C LYS A 308 8.98 -0.90 -15.14
N ALA A 309 7.89 -0.15 -14.95
CA ALA A 309 7.92 1.30 -15.05
C ALA A 309 8.81 1.94 -13.97
N MET A 310 8.61 1.60 -12.70
CA MET A 310 9.44 2.09 -11.58
C MET A 310 10.93 1.78 -11.81
N LEU A 311 11.27 0.55 -12.18
CA LEU A 311 12.67 0.18 -12.47
C LEU A 311 13.23 0.93 -13.70
N THR A 312 12.41 1.21 -14.71
CA THR A 312 12.82 2.04 -15.86
C THR A 312 13.12 3.48 -15.43
N GLY A 313 12.30 4.07 -14.57
CA GLY A 313 12.58 5.39 -13.97
C GLY A 313 13.87 5.40 -13.15
N ILE A 314 14.15 4.33 -12.41
CA ILE A 314 15.39 4.14 -11.64
C ILE A 314 16.64 3.97 -12.52
N GLN A 315 16.53 3.28 -13.66
CA GLN A 315 17.68 3.00 -14.54
C GLN A 315 17.93 4.05 -15.62
N LYS A 316 16.89 4.76 -16.06
CA LYS A 316 16.97 5.67 -17.22
C LYS A 316 16.59 7.10 -16.87
N GLY A 317 15.69 7.31 -15.91
CA GLY A 317 15.31 8.63 -15.44
C GLY A 317 16.52 9.48 -15.01
N ARG A 318 16.39 10.81 -15.14
CA ARG A 318 17.50 11.76 -14.95
C ARG A 318 18.76 11.37 -15.73
N LYS A 319 18.63 10.93 -16.99
CA LYS A 319 19.74 10.50 -17.88
C LYS A 319 20.60 9.37 -17.28
N GLY A 320 19.97 8.43 -16.58
CA GLY A 320 20.61 7.28 -15.94
C GLY A 320 21.04 7.49 -14.48
N LEU A 321 20.81 8.67 -13.89
CA LEU A 321 21.03 8.89 -12.44
C LEU A 321 19.90 8.28 -11.58
N GLY A 322 18.75 7.99 -12.19
CA GLY A 322 17.55 7.45 -11.57
C GLY A 322 16.63 8.53 -11.01
N SER A 323 15.35 8.42 -11.35
CA SER A 323 14.25 9.21 -10.78
C SER A 323 14.12 9.00 -9.28
N LEU A 324 13.73 10.05 -8.55
CA LEU A 324 13.62 10.02 -7.10
C LEU A 324 12.16 9.86 -6.68
N PHE A 325 11.72 8.62 -6.41
CA PHE A 325 10.37 8.35 -5.92
C PHE A 325 10.28 8.56 -4.40
N VAL A 326 9.40 9.45 -3.95
CA VAL A 326 9.14 9.73 -2.53
C VAL A 326 7.69 9.40 -2.23
N PHE A 327 7.46 8.41 -1.36
CA PHE A 327 6.13 7.92 -1.02
C PHE A 327 5.78 8.25 0.44
N ALA A 328 4.56 8.78 0.63
CA ALA A 328 3.94 8.84 1.94
C ALA A 328 3.67 7.42 2.43
N ILE A 329 4.03 7.10 3.67
CA ILE A 329 4.10 5.71 4.12
C ILE A 329 2.76 5.03 4.42
N GLY A 330 1.72 5.78 4.78
CA GLY A 330 0.45 5.21 5.26
C GLY A 330 -0.21 6.02 6.39
N ASN A 331 -1.55 6.03 6.46
CA ASN A 331 -2.33 6.65 7.55
C ASN A 331 -3.15 5.63 8.38
N GLY A 332 -2.89 4.34 8.21
CA GLY A 332 -3.66 3.21 8.74
C GLY A 332 -3.25 2.73 10.13
N ALA A 333 -2.30 3.34 10.82
CA ALA A 333 -1.79 2.80 12.09
C ALA A 333 -2.86 2.65 13.19
N SER A 334 -3.90 3.49 13.20
CA SER A 334 -5.04 3.33 14.11
C SER A 334 -5.96 2.14 13.79
N ASN A 335 -5.74 1.47 12.66
CA ASN A 335 -6.37 0.22 12.25
C ASN A 335 -5.46 -1.01 12.51
N ASP A 336 -4.29 -0.80 13.12
CA ASP A 336 -3.15 -1.72 13.15
C ASP A 336 -2.66 -2.08 11.74
N ASP A 337 -2.62 -1.11 10.82
CA ASP A 337 -1.99 -1.33 9.51
C ASP A 337 -0.47 -1.21 9.55
N ASP A 338 0.16 -1.85 8.57
CA ASP A 338 1.61 -2.03 8.47
C ASP A 338 2.04 -1.80 7.02
N CYS A 339 2.87 -0.79 6.81
CA CYS A 339 3.27 -0.34 5.48
C CYS A 339 4.08 -1.36 4.66
N ASN A 340 4.51 -2.47 5.26
CA ASN A 340 5.08 -3.60 4.51
C ASN A 340 4.06 -4.39 3.68
N PHE A 341 2.75 -4.13 3.86
CA PHE A 341 1.63 -4.67 3.06
C PHE A 341 1.24 -3.78 1.87
N ASP A 342 1.92 -2.63 1.71
CA ASP A 342 1.81 -1.72 0.58
C ASP A 342 3.05 -1.88 -0.32
N GLY A 343 2.86 -2.40 -1.53
CA GLY A 343 3.96 -2.69 -2.45
C GLY A 343 4.59 -1.46 -3.12
N TYR A 344 4.06 -0.25 -2.90
CA TYR A 344 4.69 0.99 -3.36
C TYR A 344 5.68 1.52 -2.32
N THR A 345 5.30 1.48 -1.03
CA THR A 345 6.15 1.95 0.09
C THR A 345 7.16 0.90 0.54
N ASN A 346 6.89 -0.40 0.35
CA ASN A 346 7.87 -1.45 0.59
C ASN A 346 8.88 -1.62 -0.58
N SER A 347 8.73 -0.86 -1.66
CA SER A 347 9.65 -0.90 -2.80
C SER A 347 11.01 -0.30 -2.46
N ILE A 348 12.11 -1.00 -2.77
CA ILE A 348 13.49 -0.49 -2.60
C ILE A 348 13.75 0.79 -3.41
N TYR A 349 12.98 1.01 -4.47
CA TYR A 349 13.07 2.17 -5.37
C TYR A 349 12.43 3.45 -4.79
N SER A 350 11.63 3.31 -3.73
CA SER A 350 10.94 4.41 -3.08
C SER A 350 11.66 4.90 -1.83
N VAL A 351 11.49 6.17 -1.50
CA VAL A 351 11.80 6.72 -0.17
C VAL A 351 10.50 6.82 0.60
N SER A 352 10.31 5.89 1.53
CA SER A 352 9.11 5.84 2.38
C SER A 352 9.24 6.75 3.60
N VAL A 353 8.29 7.68 3.71
CA VAL A 353 8.32 8.81 4.66
C VAL A 353 7.11 8.77 5.59
N GLY A 354 7.37 8.65 6.89
CA GLY A 354 6.34 8.77 7.94
C GLY A 354 6.20 10.16 8.52
N GLY A 355 5.15 10.32 9.32
CA GLY A 355 4.76 11.59 9.93
C GLY A 355 5.19 11.71 11.38
N ILE A 356 5.67 12.89 11.76
CA ILE A 356 5.81 13.34 13.15
C ILE A 356 5.11 14.68 13.35
N ASP A 357 4.55 14.92 14.54
CA ASP A 357 3.88 16.18 14.80
C ASP A 357 4.85 17.33 15.17
N ARG A 358 4.29 18.52 15.37
CA ARG A 358 5.01 19.74 15.81
C ARG A 358 5.83 19.64 17.11
N LYS A 359 5.70 18.54 17.86
CA LYS A 359 6.49 18.24 19.07
C LYS A 359 7.50 17.11 18.85
N GLY A 360 7.58 16.57 17.63
CA GLY A 360 8.38 15.39 17.32
C GLY A 360 7.75 14.08 17.82
N LEU A 361 6.45 14.08 18.14
CA LEU A 361 5.74 12.89 18.60
C LEU A 361 5.12 12.13 17.42
N HIS A 362 5.04 10.81 17.55
CA HIS A 362 4.36 9.94 16.59
C HIS A 362 2.83 10.17 16.56
N PRO A 363 2.23 10.59 15.43
CA PRO A 363 0.79 10.74 15.29
C PRO A 363 0.10 9.37 15.26
N TYR A 364 -1.13 9.29 15.76
CA TYR A 364 -1.91 8.04 15.84
C TYR A 364 -2.21 7.37 14.47
N TYR A 365 -2.01 8.08 13.36
CA TYR A 365 -2.26 7.60 12.00
C TYR A 365 -1.00 7.06 11.31
N SER A 366 0.21 7.53 11.66
CA SER A 366 1.41 7.22 10.87
C SER A 366 1.78 5.75 11.03
N GLU A 367 1.87 5.04 9.91
CA GLU A 367 2.25 3.62 9.92
C GLU A 367 3.72 3.41 10.27
N LYS A 368 4.03 2.17 10.67
CA LYS A 368 5.35 1.70 11.06
C LYS A 368 5.65 0.38 10.36
N CYS A 369 6.84 0.21 9.82
CA CYS A 369 7.31 -1.02 9.18
C CYS A 369 8.82 -0.96 8.98
N SER A 370 9.45 -2.09 8.61
CA SER A 370 10.89 -2.14 8.36
C SER A 370 11.34 -1.43 7.08
N ALA A 371 10.40 -1.10 6.19
CA ALA A 371 10.64 -0.36 4.95
C ALA A 371 10.77 1.17 5.14
N GLN A 372 10.41 1.71 6.32
CA GLN A 372 10.47 3.15 6.58
C GLN A 372 11.91 3.67 6.62
N LEU A 373 12.26 4.64 5.76
CA LEU A 373 13.61 5.23 5.78
C LEU A 373 13.74 6.34 6.83
N VAL A 374 12.80 7.29 6.85
CA VAL A 374 12.82 8.48 7.72
C VAL A 374 11.41 8.99 8.02
N VAL A 375 11.30 9.91 8.97
CA VAL A 375 10.09 10.69 9.24
C VAL A 375 10.31 12.19 9.03
N THR A 376 9.22 12.93 8.79
CA THR A 376 9.22 14.38 8.83
C THR A 376 7.86 14.95 9.23
N TYR A 377 7.77 16.27 9.32
CA TYR A 377 6.69 16.97 10.00
C TYR A 377 5.34 16.89 9.29
N SER A 378 4.27 16.72 10.06
CA SER A 378 2.88 16.66 9.62
C SER A 378 1.92 17.04 10.77
N SER A 379 0.62 16.79 10.61
CA SER A 379 -0.42 17.12 11.59
C SER A 379 -0.38 16.26 12.85
N GLY A 380 -0.72 16.88 13.98
CA GLY A 380 -0.76 16.25 15.30
C GLY A 380 -0.57 17.28 16.42
N SER A 381 -0.73 16.87 17.67
CA SER A 381 -0.65 17.76 18.85
C SER A 381 -1.48 19.06 18.78
N GLY A 382 -2.56 19.07 17.99
CA GLY A 382 -3.46 20.23 17.81
C GLY A 382 -3.06 21.22 16.70
N ASP A 383 -2.09 20.87 15.85
CA ASP A 383 -1.60 21.69 14.73
C ASP A 383 -1.46 20.83 13.46
N ALA A 384 -1.16 21.49 12.34
CA ALA A 384 -1.18 20.90 11.00
C ALA A 384 -0.18 21.60 10.07
N ILE A 385 0.00 21.10 8.85
CA ILE A 385 0.77 21.83 7.84
C ILE A 385 -0.08 22.94 7.22
N HIS A 386 0.59 24.08 6.99
CA HIS A 386 0.05 25.29 6.40
C HIS A 386 0.68 25.47 5.01
N THR A 387 -0.16 25.45 3.97
CA THR A 387 0.24 25.38 2.56
C THR A 387 -0.84 26.02 1.66
N THR A 388 -0.71 25.92 0.34
CA THR A 388 -1.70 26.33 -0.68
C THR A 388 -3.00 25.52 -0.61
N GLU A 389 -4.07 26.08 -1.15
CA GLU A 389 -5.35 25.40 -1.45
C GLU A 389 -5.69 25.62 -2.92
N VAL A 390 -6.63 24.84 -3.46
CA VAL A 390 -7.24 25.15 -4.78
C VAL A 390 -8.01 26.46 -4.68
N GLY A 391 -7.65 27.42 -5.54
CA GLY A 391 -8.10 28.80 -5.48
C GLY A 391 -6.93 29.79 -5.58
N LYS A 392 -7.19 30.94 -6.22
CA LYS A 392 -6.14 31.85 -6.69
C LYS A 392 -5.19 32.35 -5.61
N ASN A 393 -5.70 32.65 -4.41
CA ASN A 393 -4.91 33.07 -3.24
C ASN A 393 -5.39 32.33 -1.97
N ASP A 394 -5.96 31.13 -2.14
CA ASP A 394 -6.53 30.38 -1.03
C ASP A 394 -5.43 29.54 -0.35
N CYS A 395 -5.40 29.58 0.98
CA CYS A 395 -4.41 28.89 1.80
C CYS A 395 -5.11 27.88 2.72
N TYR A 396 -4.48 26.72 2.95
CA TYR A 396 -5.00 25.67 3.82
C TYR A 396 -4.10 25.47 5.05
N VAL A 397 -4.72 25.56 6.25
CA VAL A 397 -4.04 25.50 7.56
C VAL A 397 -4.29 24.19 8.31
N ARG A 398 -4.73 23.14 7.59
CA ARG A 398 -5.12 21.84 8.15
C ARG A 398 -4.60 20.65 7.32
N HIS A 399 -3.52 20.83 6.55
CA HIS A 399 -2.95 19.71 5.80
C HIS A 399 -2.21 18.76 6.74
N GLY A 400 -2.10 17.48 6.37
CA GLY A 400 -1.58 16.47 7.28
C GLY A 400 -1.84 15.05 6.82
N GLY A 401 -1.54 14.09 7.71
CA GLY A 401 -1.30 12.71 7.29
C GLY A 401 0.13 12.55 6.81
N THR A 402 0.58 11.32 6.60
CA THR A 402 1.89 11.05 5.99
C THR A 402 1.97 11.63 4.57
N SER A 403 0.82 11.91 3.94
CA SER A 403 0.66 12.69 2.70
C SER A 403 1.31 14.07 2.69
N ALA A 404 1.44 14.73 3.85
CA ALA A 404 2.11 16.02 4.00
C ALA A 404 3.61 15.86 4.37
N ALA A 405 3.98 14.68 4.92
CA ALA A 405 5.37 14.38 5.24
C ALA A 405 6.20 14.10 3.97
N GLY A 406 5.67 13.31 3.03
CA GLY A 406 6.33 13.00 1.75
C GLY A 406 6.79 14.24 0.96
N PRO A 407 5.90 15.22 0.69
CA PRO A 407 6.24 16.45 -0.02
C PRO A 407 7.36 17.25 0.62
N LEU A 408 7.46 17.33 1.96
CA LEU A 408 8.58 18.01 2.61
C LEU A 408 9.93 17.34 2.32
N VAL A 409 10.00 16.01 2.22
CA VAL A 409 11.21 15.29 1.79
C VAL A 409 11.50 15.54 0.31
N ALA A 410 10.48 15.53 -0.56
CA ALA A 410 10.64 15.89 -1.97
C ALA A 410 11.17 17.33 -2.16
N GLY A 411 10.72 18.28 -1.33
CA GLY A 411 11.26 19.63 -1.26
C GLY A 411 12.73 19.66 -0.84
N ILE A 412 13.13 18.92 0.20
CA ILE A 412 14.54 18.79 0.60
C ILE A 412 15.38 18.19 -0.52
N TYR A 413 14.85 17.22 -1.28
CA TYR A 413 15.56 16.64 -2.42
C TYR A 413 15.73 17.63 -3.58
N ALA A 414 14.79 18.54 -3.79
CA ALA A 414 14.95 19.64 -4.75
C ALA A 414 16.08 20.60 -4.34
N LEU A 415 16.25 20.88 -3.04
CA LEU A 415 17.41 21.64 -2.53
C LEU A 415 18.74 20.90 -2.78
N VAL A 416 18.75 19.57 -2.63
CA VAL A 416 19.95 18.74 -2.92
C VAL A 416 20.29 18.76 -4.40
N LEU A 417 19.29 18.68 -5.29
CA LEU A 417 19.51 18.69 -6.74
C LEU A 417 20.08 20.02 -7.26
N GLU A 418 19.78 21.16 -6.62
CA GLU A 418 20.47 22.42 -6.93
C GLU A 418 21.96 22.35 -6.59
N ALA A 419 22.30 21.81 -5.42
CA ALA A 419 23.69 21.73 -4.95
C ALA A 419 24.51 20.63 -5.66
N ARG A 420 23.86 19.52 -6.02
CA ARG A 420 24.45 18.27 -6.51
C ARG A 420 23.49 17.54 -7.48
N PRO A 421 23.32 18.04 -8.72
CA PRO A 421 22.43 17.43 -9.71
C PRO A 421 22.92 16.06 -10.21
N ASP A 422 24.19 15.71 -9.92
CA ASP A 422 24.93 14.52 -10.35
C ASP A 422 24.72 13.27 -9.47
N LEU A 423 24.01 13.39 -8.34
CA LEU A 423 23.78 12.28 -7.41
C LEU A 423 22.78 11.25 -7.93
N HIS A 424 23.06 9.97 -7.72
CA HIS A 424 22.18 8.86 -8.10
C HIS A 424 21.08 8.64 -7.05
N TRP A 425 19.98 7.98 -7.43
CA TRP A 425 18.87 7.70 -6.51
C TRP A 425 19.27 7.04 -5.18
N ARG A 426 20.23 6.11 -5.20
CA ARG A 426 20.81 5.48 -3.98
C ARG A 426 21.58 6.48 -3.11
N ASP A 427 22.27 7.46 -3.70
CA ASP A 427 22.99 8.48 -2.94
C ASP A 427 22.03 9.30 -2.07
N PHE A 428 20.83 9.62 -2.59
CA PHE A 428 19.78 10.29 -1.81
C PHE A 428 19.34 9.45 -0.60
N GLN A 429 19.13 8.15 -0.77
CA GLN A 429 18.77 7.25 0.33
C GLN A 429 19.90 7.17 1.38
N TYR A 430 21.16 6.98 0.95
CA TYR A 430 22.33 6.99 1.84
C TYR A 430 22.48 8.30 2.62
N ILE A 431 22.44 9.45 1.94
CA ILE A 431 22.58 10.77 2.57
C ILE A 431 21.46 10.99 3.58
N THR A 432 20.22 10.61 3.23
CA THR A 432 19.04 10.72 4.10
C THR A 432 19.23 9.90 5.38
N MET A 433 19.54 8.60 5.26
CA MET A 433 19.82 7.72 6.39
C MET A 433 21.01 8.20 7.26
N LEU A 434 22.09 8.65 6.63
CA LEU A 434 23.30 9.08 7.34
C LEU A 434 23.14 10.42 8.06
N THR A 435 22.19 11.26 7.67
CA THR A 435 21.99 12.59 8.26
C THR A 435 20.83 12.66 9.25
N ALA A 436 19.88 11.71 9.16
CA ALA A 436 18.72 11.58 10.04
C ALA A 436 19.09 11.66 11.54
N ILE A 437 18.16 12.23 12.31
CA ILE A 437 18.29 12.47 13.74
C ILE A 437 17.28 11.58 14.48
N PRO A 438 17.72 10.58 15.26
CA PRO A 438 16.83 9.76 16.08
C PRO A 438 15.99 10.60 17.04
N LEU A 439 14.78 10.13 17.31
CA LEU A 439 13.79 10.76 18.21
C LEU A 439 13.60 9.93 19.48
N ASP A 440 13.10 10.55 20.54
CA ASP A 440 12.73 9.82 21.74
C ASP A 440 11.55 8.87 21.46
N GLU A 441 11.76 7.57 21.70
CA GLU A 441 10.75 6.53 21.51
C GLU A 441 10.41 5.88 22.86
N ALA A 442 9.12 5.93 23.22
CA ALA A 442 8.62 5.24 24.39
C ALA A 442 8.78 3.71 24.22
N GLY A 443 9.48 3.06 25.15
CA GLY A 443 9.80 1.64 25.06
C GLY A 443 11.14 1.31 24.38
N GLY A 444 11.88 2.30 23.87
CA GLY A 444 13.30 2.13 23.53
C GLY A 444 13.61 1.14 22.40
N GLN A 445 12.73 1.02 21.40
CA GLN A 445 12.82 0.02 20.31
C GLN A 445 13.91 0.32 19.25
N TRP A 446 14.73 1.34 19.47
CA TRP A 446 15.85 1.71 18.62
C TRP A 446 16.99 0.68 18.65
N GLN A 447 17.30 0.11 17.49
CA GLN A 447 18.40 -0.83 17.28
C GLN A 447 19.62 -0.11 16.68
N ASP A 448 20.82 -0.42 17.15
CA ASP A 448 22.06 0.16 16.62
C ASP A 448 22.52 -0.63 15.38
N THR A 449 22.88 0.07 14.30
CA THR A 449 23.28 -0.51 13.01
C THR A 449 24.79 -0.40 12.76
N PRO A 450 25.39 -1.22 11.86
CA PRO A 450 26.84 -1.18 11.61
C PRO A 450 27.33 0.16 11.04
N MET A 451 26.44 0.94 10.44
CA MET A 451 26.71 2.30 9.94
C MET A 451 26.84 3.35 11.06
N GLY A 452 26.76 2.97 12.34
CA GLY A 452 26.77 3.89 13.47
C GLY A 452 25.51 4.76 13.54
N LYS A 453 24.39 4.20 13.07
CA LYS A 453 23.05 4.81 13.10
C LYS A 453 22.13 3.97 13.96
N ARG A 454 20.97 4.54 14.32
CA ARG A 454 19.93 3.83 15.04
C ARG A 454 18.72 3.70 14.13
N PHE A 455 18.08 2.54 14.14
CA PHE A 455 16.86 2.25 13.37
C PHE A 455 15.69 1.95 14.30
N SER A 456 14.50 2.46 13.98
CA SER A 456 13.23 2.12 14.61
C SER A 456 12.17 1.91 13.54
N HIS A 457 11.34 0.88 13.66
CA HIS A 457 10.22 0.65 12.74
C HIS A 457 9.24 1.84 12.74
N GLN A 458 9.14 2.57 13.85
CA GLN A 458 8.24 3.71 14.03
C GLN A 458 8.78 5.02 13.46
N TYR A 459 10.11 5.18 13.35
CA TYR A 459 10.73 6.44 12.93
C TYR A 459 11.76 6.30 11.79
N GLY A 460 11.97 5.10 11.24
CA GLY A 460 13.08 4.79 10.35
C GLY A 460 14.42 5.06 11.03
N TYR A 461 15.31 5.79 10.36
CA TYR A 461 16.55 6.30 10.94
C TYR A 461 16.38 7.61 11.76
N GLY A 462 15.15 8.11 11.89
CA GLY A 462 14.80 9.33 12.59
C GLY A 462 14.29 10.43 11.67
N LYS A 463 14.23 11.66 12.19
CA LYS A 463 13.76 12.80 11.41
C LYS A 463 14.80 13.30 10.42
N ILE A 464 14.35 13.72 9.25
CA ILE A 464 15.20 14.42 8.26
C ILE A 464 15.56 15.84 8.75
N ASP A 465 16.73 16.33 8.35
CA ASP A 465 17.23 17.69 8.62
C ASP A 465 17.85 18.22 7.33
N ALA A 466 17.25 19.27 6.76
CA ALA A 466 17.63 19.82 5.46
C ALA A 466 19.08 20.33 5.45
N TYR A 467 19.52 20.98 6.53
CA TYR A 467 20.89 21.48 6.64
C TYR A 467 21.91 20.34 6.64
N ARG A 468 21.67 19.30 7.44
CA ARG A 468 22.58 18.13 7.53
C ARG A 468 22.62 17.36 6.21
N VAL A 469 21.47 17.16 5.56
CA VAL A 469 21.37 16.56 4.23
C VAL A 469 22.23 17.32 3.22
N ILE A 470 22.08 18.65 3.15
CA ILE A 470 22.79 19.50 2.18
C ILE A 470 24.30 19.56 2.46
N GLU A 471 24.73 19.70 3.72
CA GLU A 471 26.16 19.73 4.07
C GLU A 471 26.88 18.40 3.80
N LEU A 472 26.19 17.26 3.99
CA LEU A 472 26.75 15.96 3.59
C LEU A 472 26.76 15.83 2.06
N ALA A 473 25.67 16.18 1.37
CA ALA A 473 25.54 16.06 -0.08
C ALA A 473 26.65 16.81 -0.82
N LYS A 474 26.98 18.05 -0.42
CA LYS A 474 28.09 18.84 -0.99
C LYS A 474 29.43 18.10 -1.05
N ASN A 475 29.67 17.20 -0.11
CA ASN A 475 30.92 16.46 0.05
C ASN A 475 30.76 14.96 -0.24
N TRP A 476 29.60 14.53 -0.77
CA TRP A 476 29.29 13.13 -1.01
C TRP A 476 30.01 12.58 -2.25
N THR A 477 30.63 11.43 -2.11
CA THR A 477 31.13 10.62 -3.22
C THR A 477 30.10 9.55 -3.53
N SER A 478 29.61 9.49 -4.77
CA SER A 478 28.59 8.52 -5.14
C SER A 478 29.03 7.08 -4.90
N VAL A 479 28.09 6.24 -4.45
CA VAL A 479 28.33 4.80 -4.27
C VAL A 479 28.48 4.09 -5.61
N LYS A 480 29.20 2.96 -5.62
CA LYS A 480 29.31 2.09 -6.79
C LYS A 480 27.92 1.58 -7.23
N PRO A 481 27.74 1.12 -8.48
CA PRO A 481 26.50 0.51 -8.96
C PRO A 481 25.93 -0.57 -8.03
N GLN A 482 24.62 -0.78 -8.08
CA GLN A 482 23.92 -1.72 -7.20
C GLN A 482 24.17 -3.16 -7.65
N ALA A 483 24.59 -4.01 -6.72
CA ALA A 483 24.64 -5.47 -6.86
C ALA A 483 23.50 -6.12 -6.06
N TRP A 484 23.24 -7.39 -6.34
CA TRP A 484 22.20 -8.17 -5.67
C TRP A 484 22.58 -9.64 -5.59
N TYR A 485 22.16 -10.30 -4.52
CA TYR A 485 22.27 -11.74 -4.32
C TYR A 485 20.89 -12.31 -3.99
N TRP A 486 20.52 -13.42 -4.62
CA TRP A 486 19.28 -14.15 -4.34
C TRP A 486 19.64 -15.54 -3.83
N SER A 487 19.04 -15.95 -2.71
CA SER A 487 19.11 -17.34 -2.25
C SER A 487 18.35 -18.27 -3.21
N PRO A 488 18.62 -19.59 -3.17
CA PRO A 488 17.62 -20.57 -3.59
C PRO A 488 16.33 -20.39 -2.78
N TRP A 489 15.24 -20.95 -3.28
CA TRP A 489 14.03 -21.16 -2.48
C TRP A 489 14.28 -22.15 -1.35
N LEU A 490 13.73 -21.84 -0.18
CA LEU A 490 13.93 -22.59 1.06
C LEU A 490 12.61 -23.20 1.49
N HIS A 491 12.39 -24.46 1.12
CA HIS A 491 11.16 -25.18 1.46
C HIS A 491 11.11 -25.52 2.94
N VAL A 492 10.13 -24.95 3.63
CA VAL A 492 9.86 -25.17 5.06
C VAL A 492 8.79 -26.23 5.23
N ARG A 493 7.60 -26.03 4.65
CA ARG A 493 6.43 -26.92 4.68
C ARG A 493 6.09 -27.47 6.08
N HIS A 494 6.00 -26.59 7.08
CA HIS A 494 5.64 -26.93 8.46
C HIS A 494 4.48 -26.07 8.96
N ASP A 495 3.64 -26.65 9.82
CA ASP A 495 2.57 -25.92 10.53
C ASP A 495 3.16 -24.84 11.43
N ILE A 496 2.50 -23.68 11.49
CA ILE A 496 2.91 -22.55 12.32
C ILE A 496 2.34 -22.77 13.73
N PRO A 497 3.17 -22.69 14.80
CA PRO A 497 2.68 -22.79 16.17
C PRO A 497 1.95 -21.50 16.58
N GLN A 498 0.93 -21.67 17.43
CA GLN A 498 0.12 -20.57 17.98
C GLN A 498 0.70 -19.99 19.27
N GLY A 499 0.37 -18.72 19.53
CA GLY A 499 0.55 -18.06 20.82
C GLY A 499 1.95 -17.45 20.99
N GLN A 500 2.73 -18.00 21.92
CA GLN A 500 4.07 -17.47 22.29
C GLN A 500 5.23 -18.19 21.58
N GLU A 501 4.92 -19.15 20.71
CA GLU A 501 5.87 -19.90 19.91
C GLU A 501 5.93 -19.38 18.47
N GLY A 502 7.07 -19.58 17.81
CA GLY A 502 7.31 -19.20 16.42
C GLY A 502 8.14 -20.23 15.69
N LEU A 503 7.83 -20.44 14.42
CA LEU A 503 8.54 -21.32 13.51
C LEU A 503 9.72 -20.57 12.89
N ALA A 504 10.93 -20.91 13.28
CA ALA A 504 12.16 -20.35 12.73
C ALA A 504 12.69 -21.18 11.56
N SER A 505 13.13 -20.50 10.50
CA SER A 505 13.80 -21.08 9.34
C SER A 505 15.12 -20.33 9.08
N HIS A 506 16.19 -21.07 8.80
CA HIS A 506 17.56 -20.53 8.75
C HIS A 506 18.21 -20.68 7.36
N PHE A 507 19.04 -19.70 6.99
CA PHE A 507 19.88 -19.73 5.79
C PHE A 507 21.26 -19.13 6.04
N ASP A 508 22.33 -19.86 5.68
CA ASP A 508 23.70 -19.40 5.83
C ASP A 508 24.23 -18.76 4.53
N VAL A 509 24.43 -17.45 4.54
CA VAL A 509 25.05 -16.70 3.45
C VAL A 509 26.56 -16.74 3.62
N THR A 510 27.29 -17.36 2.68
CA THR A 510 28.76 -17.43 2.74
C THR A 510 29.43 -16.23 2.05
N ARG A 511 30.74 -16.05 2.29
CA ARG A 511 31.51 -14.99 1.63
C ARG A 511 31.61 -15.23 0.13
N GLU A 512 31.73 -16.49 -0.27
CA GLU A 512 31.92 -16.93 -1.65
C GLU A 512 30.68 -16.61 -2.49
N MET A 513 29.48 -16.83 -1.94
CA MET A 513 28.21 -16.46 -2.56
C MET A 513 28.13 -14.96 -2.87
N LEU A 514 28.52 -14.10 -1.92
CA LEU A 514 28.49 -12.65 -2.11
C LEU A 514 29.59 -12.15 -3.06
N GLN A 515 30.75 -12.81 -3.06
CA GLN A 515 31.83 -12.51 -4.01
C GLN A 515 31.45 -12.88 -5.46
N GLU A 516 30.75 -14.00 -5.66
CA GLU A 516 30.22 -14.41 -6.96
C GLU A 516 29.12 -13.46 -7.43
N ALA A 517 28.24 -13.03 -6.53
CA ALA A 517 27.20 -12.03 -6.76
C ALA A 517 27.70 -10.57 -6.84
N ASN A 518 29.02 -10.34 -6.79
CA ASN A 518 29.65 -9.02 -6.79
C ASN A 518 29.13 -8.08 -5.68
N LEU A 519 28.60 -8.57 -4.55
CA LEU A 519 27.98 -7.76 -3.49
C LEU A 519 28.97 -7.50 -2.33
N GLU A 520 29.22 -6.23 -2.00
CA GLU A 520 30.17 -5.83 -0.94
C GLU A 520 29.50 -5.60 0.42
N ARG A 521 28.38 -4.88 0.43
CA ARG A 521 27.63 -4.49 1.64
C ARG A 521 26.16 -4.25 1.34
N ILE A 522 25.30 -4.53 2.31
CA ILE A 522 23.85 -4.41 2.20
C ILE A 522 23.39 -2.95 2.23
N GLU A 523 22.34 -2.67 1.48
CA GLU A 523 21.49 -1.48 1.55
C GLU A 523 20.08 -1.89 1.98
N HIS A 524 19.41 -2.68 1.13
CA HIS A 524 18.07 -3.22 1.35
C HIS A 524 18.10 -4.73 1.49
N VAL A 525 17.18 -5.29 2.25
CA VAL A 525 16.89 -6.72 2.28
C VAL A 525 15.44 -6.93 1.96
N THR A 526 15.12 -7.84 1.05
CA THR A 526 13.75 -8.23 0.74
C THR A 526 13.56 -9.73 0.93
N VAL A 527 12.41 -10.12 1.46
CA VAL A 527 12.06 -11.54 1.68
C VAL A 527 10.75 -11.81 0.96
N THR A 528 10.82 -12.68 -0.05
CA THR A 528 9.64 -13.20 -0.75
C THR A 528 9.22 -14.49 -0.04
N MET A 529 7.93 -14.67 0.31
CA MET A 529 7.49 -15.84 1.06
C MET A 529 6.06 -16.30 0.77
N ASN A 530 5.87 -17.61 0.87
CA ASN A 530 4.59 -18.28 0.76
C ASN A 530 4.19 -18.86 2.13
N VAL A 531 3.04 -18.41 2.64
CA VAL A 531 2.46 -18.84 3.91
C VAL A 531 0.98 -19.06 3.69
N ALA A 532 0.51 -20.30 3.83
CA ALA A 532 -0.92 -20.56 3.88
C ALA A 532 -1.45 -20.20 5.28
N HIS A 533 -2.51 -19.39 5.38
CA HIS A 533 -3.20 -19.15 6.66
C HIS A 533 -4.69 -18.91 6.43
N THR A 534 -5.52 -19.31 7.39
CA THR A 534 -6.98 -19.15 7.34
C THR A 534 -7.48 -17.83 7.95
N ARG A 535 -6.57 -16.98 8.42
CA ARG A 535 -6.78 -15.57 8.81
C ARG A 535 -5.44 -14.83 8.79
N ARG A 536 -5.15 -14.05 7.75
CA ARG A 536 -3.83 -13.43 7.56
C ARG A 536 -3.42 -12.48 8.68
N GLY A 537 -4.36 -11.77 9.28
CA GLY A 537 -4.11 -10.80 10.35
C GLY A 537 -3.58 -11.36 11.66
N ASP A 538 -3.59 -12.69 11.84
CA ASP A 538 -2.98 -13.36 13.01
C ASP A 538 -1.45 -13.50 12.89
N LEU A 539 -0.93 -13.42 11.66
CA LEU A 539 0.48 -13.65 11.37
C LEU A 539 1.37 -12.49 11.83
N SER A 540 2.56 -12.85 12.33
CA SER A 540 3.69 -11.94 12.57
C SER A 540 4.96 -12.58 12.05
N VAL A 541 5.82 -11.79 11.41
CA VAL A 541 7.08 -12.29 10.84
C VAL A 541 8.26 -11.39 11.19
N GLU A 542 9.30 -12.02 11.72
CA GLU A 542 10.60 -11.42 12.02
C GLU A 542 11.67 -11.93 11.07
N LEU A 543 12.44 -11.02 10.48
CA LEU A 543 13.73 -11.31 9.86
C LEU A 543 14.85 -10.94 10.84
N ARG A 544 15.75 -11.87 11.13
CA ARG A 544 16.91 -11.67 12.00
C ARG A 544 18.18 -11.84 11.20
N SER A 545 19.07 -10.85 11.26
CA SER A 545 20.34 -10.85 10.53
C SER A 545 21.48 -11.47 11.34
N PRO A 546 22.62 -11.79 10.69
CA PRO A 546 23.80 -12.33 11.36
C PRO A 546 24.40 -11.41 12.44
N SER A 547 24.16 -10.10 12.38
CA SER A 547 24.58 -9.15 13.42
C SER A 547 23.64 -9.07 14.62
N GLY A 548 22.47 -9.72 14.55
CA GLY A 548 21.44 -9.71 15.59
C GLY A 548 20.39 -8.60 15.45
N ILE A 549 20.40 -7.83 14.36
CA ILE A 549 19.34 -6.85 14.06
C ILE A 549 18.07 -7.60 13.65
N VAL A 550 16.93 -7.16 14.18
CA VAL A 550 15.61 -7.75 13.96
C VAL A 550 14.72 -6.77 13.20
N SER A 551 14.22 -7.20 12.04
CA SER A 551 13.18 -6.50 11.29
C SER A 551 11.84 -7.19 11.49
N HIS A 552 10.86 -6.47 12.02
CA HIS A 552 9.45 -6.88 11.97
C HIS A 552 8.95 -6.58 10.57
N ILE A 553 9.03 -7.58 9.70
CA ILE A 553 8.69 -7.48 8.28
C ILE A 553 7.19 -7.64 8.05
N ALA A 554 6.47 -8.29 8.98
CA ALA A 554 5.02 -8.24 9.07
C ALA A 554 4.58 -8.21 10.55
N THR A 555 3.61 -7.38 10.89
CA THR A 555 2.98 -7.34 12.23
C THR A 555 1.50 -7.75 12.18
N PRO A 556 0.91 -8.23 13.30
CA PRO A 556 -0.50 -8.64 13.33
C PRO A 556 -1.45 -7.48 13.04
N ARG A 557 -2.39 -7.69 12.13
CA ARG A 557 -3.36 -6.67 11.68
C ARG A 557 -4.77 -7.08 12.03
N ARG A 558 -5.34 -6.47 13.08
CA ARG A 558 -6.59 -6.94 13.72
C ARG A 558 -7.80 -7.07 12.79
N ASN A 559 -7.85 -6.31 11.70
CA ASN A 559 -8.98 -6.25 10.77
C ASN A 559 -8.81 -7.20 9.54
N ASP A 560 -7.65 -7.83 9.38
CA ASP A 560 -7.29 -8.62 8.20
C ASP A 560 -7.81 -10.07 8.30
N GLU A 561 -9.10 -10.21 8.02
CA GLU A 561 -9.85 -11.48 8.00
C GLU A 561 -9.59 -12.34 6.74
N ALA A 562 -8.57 -12.05 5.94
CA ALA A 562 -8.32 -12.79 4.69
C ALA A 562 -8.02 -14.27 4.96
N ALA A 563 -8.79 -15.18 4.37
CA ALA A 563 -8.61 -16.63 4.45
C ALA A 563 -7.50 -17.15 3.49
N SER A 564 -6.49 -16.32 3.28
CA SER A 564 -5.28 -16.58 2.50
C SER A 564 -4.13 -15.83 3.18
N GLY A 565 -2.98 -16.47 3.37
CA GLY A 565 -1.83 -15.81 3.98
C GLY A 565 -1.02 -15.01 2.97
N TYR A 566 0.26 -15.31 2.84
CA TYR A 566 1.16 -14.67 1.87
C TYR A 566 1.30 -15.57 0.64
N VAL A 567 1.15 -14.96 -0.54
CA VAL A 567 1.30 -15.62 -1.85
C VAL A 567 2.24 -14.72 -2.66
N ASP A 568 3.46 -15.20 -2.89
CA ASP A 568 4.58 -14.51 -3.52
C ASP A 568 4.80 -13.06 -3.03
N TRP A 569 4.42 -12.79 -1.78
CA TRP A 569 4.53 -11.46 -1.22
C TRP A 569 5.98 -11.18 -0.82
N THR A 570 6.48 -10.04 -1.28
CA THR A 570 7.84 -9.57 -0.97
C THR A 570 7.78 -8.46 0.06
N PHE A 571 8.27 -8.75 1.26
CA PHE A 571 8.50 -7.77 2.33
C PHE A 571 9.88 -7.11 2.17
N MET A 572 10.08 -5.92 2.77
CA MET A 572 11.33 -5.17 2.68
C MET A 572 11.80 -4.59 4.02
N SER A 573 13.12 -4.55 4.21
CA SER A 573 13.75 -3.87 5.34
C SER A 573 14.96 -3.03 4.91
N VAL A 574 15.02 -1.81 5.44
CA VAL A 574 16.23 -0.96 5.44
C VAL A 574 17.02 -1.05 6.74
N ALA A 575 16.54 -1.76 7.78
CA ALA A 575 17.22 -1.83 9.09
C ALA A 575 18.65 -2.40 9.02
N HIS A 576 18.89 -3.26 8.03
CA HIS A 576 20.12 -4.01 7.78
C HIS A 576 21.20 -3.24 7.00
N TRP A 577 20.98 -1.95 6.73
CA TRP A 577 21.89 -1.14 5.91
C TRP A 577 23.31 -1.10 6.49
N GLY A 578 24.28 -1.47 5.65
CA GLY A 578 25.70 -1.55 5.98
C GLY A 578 26.15 -2.84 6.64
N GLU A 579 25.26 -3.83 6.83
CA GLU A 579 25.68 -5.19 7.17
C GLU A 579 26.49 -5.82 6.03
N SER A 580 27.42 -6.72 6.37
CA SER A 580 28.19 -7.50 5.38
C SER A 580 27.37 -8.62 4.72
N GLY A 581 26.20 -8.95 5.28
CA GLY A 581 25.33 -10.05 4.83
C GLY A 581 25.82 -11.46 5.16
N ILE A 582 27.08 -11.66 5.53
CA ILE A 582 27.69 -12.98 5.76
C ILE A 582 27.24 -13.56 7.11
N GLY A 583 26.76 -14.80 7.09
CA GLY A 583 26.34 -15.57 8.25
C GLY A 583 24.89 -16.04 8.18
N THR A 584 24.34 -16.48 9.32
CA THR A 584 23.00 -17.06 9.42
C THR A 584 21.91 -15.98 9.44
N TRP A 585 21.10 -15.93 8.40
CA TRP A 585 19.82 -15.23 8.38
C TRP A 585 18.72 -16.14 8.90
N THR A 586 17.76 -15.58 9.63
CA THR A 586 16.64 -16.35 10.20
C THR A 586 15.31 -15.64 9.96
N VAL A 587 14.34 -16.32 9.36
CA VAL A 587 12.95 -15.89 9.29
C VAL A 587 12.17 -16.63 10.38
N VAL A 588 11.42 -15.90 11.22
CA VAL A 588 10.55 -16.47 12.26
C VAL A 588 9.10 -16.09 11.98
N VAL A 589 8.26 -17.06 11.64
CA VAL A 589 6.82 -16.89 11.41
C VAL A 589 6.04 -17.32 12.66
N LYS A 590 5.07 -16.52 13.09
CA LYS A 590 4.27 -16.73 14.31
C LYS A 590 2.80 -16.57 13.99
N ASP A 591 1.95 -17.45 14.54
CA ASP A 591 0.52 -17.20 14.67
C ASP A 591 0.30 -16.62 16.08
N THR A 592 -0.01 -15.33 16.16
CA THR A 592 0.00 -14.59 17.44
C THR A 592 -1.26 -14.80 18.27
N ASN A 593 -2.28 -15.50 17.76
CA ASN A 593 -3.56 -15.67 18.43
C ASN A 593 -3.91 -17.15 18.61
N GLU A 594 -4.13 -17.59 19.86
CA GLU A 594 -4.67 -18.93 20.15
C GLU A 594 -6.16 -18.98 19.77
N ASN A 595 -6.45 -19.40 18.53
CA ASN A 595 -7.80 -19.42 17.97
C ASN A 595 -8.03 -20.62 17.01
N ASN A 596 -9.15 -20.65 16.29
CA ASN A 596 -9.50 -21.76 15.38
C ASN A 596 -8.86 -21.65 13.98
N HIS A 597 -8.26 -20.49 13.65
CA HIS A 597 -7.49 -20.28 12.44
C HIS A 597 -6.12 -20.91 12.61
N LYS A 598 -5.58 -21.43 11.51
CA LYS A 598 -4.28 -22.10 11.42
C LYS A 598 -3.67 -21.84 10.05
N GLY A 599 -2.40 -22.20 9.94
CA GLY A 599 -1.69 -22.22 8.68
C GLY A 599 -0.32 -22.88 8.76
N SER A 600 0.37 -22.86 7.62
CA SER A 600 1.68 -23.48 7.42
C SER A 600 2.60 -22.53 6.65
N PHE A 601 3.87 -22.56 7.01
CA PHE A 601 4.92 -21.85 6.30
C PHE A 601 5.42 -22.75 5.17
N THR A 602 5.18 -22.36 3.91
CA THR A 602 5.50 -23.18 2.74
C THR A 602 6.97 -23.04 2.38
N ASP A 603 7.40 -21.83 2.03
CA ASP A 603 8.75 -21.51 1.57
C ASP A 603 9.04 -20.01 1.62
N TRP A 604 10.31 -19.66 1.46
CA TRP A 604 10.78 -18.28 1.34
C TRP A 604 12.07 -18.17 0.53
N ARG A 605 12.36 -16.95 0.08
CA ARG A 605 13.58 -16.56 -0.65
C ARG A 605 14.14 -15.26 -0.07
N LEU A 606 15.43 -15.28 0.26
CA LEU A 606 16.18 -14.09 0.68
C LEU A 606 16.75 -13.38 -0.55
N ARG A 607 16.52 -12.09 -0.68
CA ARG A 607 17.21 -11.23 -1.66
C ARG A 607 17.93 -10.11 -0.92
N LEU A 608 19.25 -10.05 -1.08
CA LEU A 608 20.12 -9.02 -0.54
C LEU A 608 20.47 -8.03 -1.64
N TRP A 609 20.31 -6.74 -1.38
CA TRP A 609 20.60 -5.65 -2.32
C TRP A 609 21.66 -4.75 -1.72
N GLY A 610 22.56 -4.20 -2.53
CA GLY A 610 23.49 -3.20 -2.01
C GLY A 610 24.60 -2.79 -2.97
N GLU A 611 25.72 -2.34 -2.41
CA GLU A 611 26.82 -1.81 -3.23
C GLU A 611 27.67 -2.95 -3.83
N SER A 612 28.00 -2.82 -5.11
CA SER A 612 28.89 -3.77 -5.80
C SER A 612 30.33 -3.72 -5.29
N ILE A 613 31.05 -4.86 -5.30
CA ILE A 613 32.50 -4.93 -5.04
C ILE A 613 33.24 -4.18 -6.15
N ASP A 614 32.97 -4.55 -7.39
CA ASP A 614 33.51 -3.92 -8.59
C ASP A 614 32.40 -3.34 -9.47
N GLY A 615 32.36 -2.01 -9.54
CA GLY A 615 31.35 -1.27 -10.30
C GLY A 615 31.48 -1.40 -11.82
N GLU A 616 32.67 -1.71 -12.35
CA GLU A 616 32.87 -1.85 -13.81
C GLU A 616 32.31 -3.18 -14.34
N LYS A 617 32.08 -4.16 -13.46
CA LYS A 617 31.49 -5.46 -13.79
C LYS A 617 29.97 -5.51 -13.61
N GLN A 618 29.37 -4.50 -12.99
CA GLN A 618 27.98 -4.56 -12.57
C GLN A 618 27.03 -4.19 -13.73
N GLU A 619 26.25 -5.16 -14.18
CA GLU A 619 25.21 -4.95 -15.20
C GLU A 619 23.96 -4.27 -14.60
N LEU A 620 23.08 -3.77 -15.47
CA LEU A 620 21.77 -3.28 -15.05
C LEU A 620 20.88 -4.45 -14.62
N LEU A 621 20.07 -4.23 -13.58
CA LEU A 621 19.08 -5.22 -13.14
C LEU A 621 18.10 -5.54 -14.28
N PRO A 622 17.86 -6.82 -14.62
CA PRO A 622 16.84 -7.17 -15.61
C PRO A 622 15.46 -6.59 -15.23
N LEU A 623 14.66 -6.23 -16.25
CA LEU A 623 13.27 -5.86 -16.01
C LEU A 623 12.52 -7.08 -15.43
N PRO A 624 11.69 -6.91 -14.39
CA PRO A 624 11.01 -8.03 -13.76
C PRO A 624 10.03 -8.69 -14.73
N SER A 625 9.88 -10.01 -14.62
CA SER A 625 8.92 -10.81 -15.39
C SER A 625 7.84 -11.42 -14.50
N GLU A 626 6.80 -11.98 -15.12
CA GLU A 626 5.77 -12.76 -14.40
C GLU A 626 6.31 -14.12 -13.91
N HIS A 627 7.50 -14.52 -14.35
CA HIS A 627 8.11 -15.83 -14.12
C HIS A 627 9.38 -15.77 -13.24
N ASP A 628 9.67 -14.64 -12.58
CA ASP A 628 10.89 -14.45 -11.78
C ASP A 628 10.96 -15.36 -10.52
N ASP A 629 9.80 -15.88 -10.13
CA ASP A 629 9.57 -16.70 -8.93
C ASP A 629 8.77 -17.99 -9.25
N ASP A 630 8.60 -18.34 -10.53
CA ASP A 630 8.04 -19.63 -11.01
C ASP A 630 8.90 -20.84 -10.57
N ASP A 631 10.15 -20.60 -10.15
CA ASP A 631 11.08 -21.64 -9.70
C ASP A 631 10.81 -22.15 -8.28
N HIS A 632 9.85 -21.56 -7.53
CA HIS A 632 9.54 -21.97 -6.16
C HIS A 632 9.00 -23.40 -6.02
N ASP A 633 8.37 -23.98 -7.06
CA ASP A 633 7.98 -25.40 -7.07
C ASP A 633 9.19 -26.36 -7.18
N THR A 634 10.39 -25.84 -7.49
CA THR A 634 11.58 -26.67 -7.76
C THR A 634 12.29 -27.02 -6.45
N GLU A 635 12.09 -28.25 -5.95
CA GLU A 635 12.70 -28.75 -4.71
C GLU A 635 14.22 -28.99 -4.81
N THR A 636 15.01 -27.92 -4.80
CA THR A 636 16.48 -28.00 -4.75
C THR A 636 17.08 -27.81 -3.36
N THR A 637 16.34 -27.28 -2.38
CA THR A 637 16.89 -27.00 -1.03
C THR A 637 15.81 -27.02 0.07
N SER A 638 15.87 -28.02 0.96
CA SER A 638 15.07 -28.04 2.19
C SER A 638 15.65 -27.09 3.23
N ALA A 639 14.80 -26.31 3.89
CA ALA A 639 15.22 -25.38 4.94
C ALA A 639 15.57 -26.10 6.26
N ILE A 640 16.46 -25.52 7.06
CA ILE A 640 16.65 -25.94 8.45
C ILE A 640 15.59 -25.22 9.29
N VAL A 641 14.76 -25.99 9.98
CA VAL A 641 13.58 -25.51 10.72
C VAL A 641 13.74 -25.78 12.22
N SER A 642 13.24 -24.88 13.07
CA SER A 642 13.26 -25.03 14.53
C SER A 642 12.11 -24.25 15.20
N THR A 643 11.54 -24.77 16.27
CA THR A 643 10.57 -24.03 17.09
C THR A 643 11.28 -23.12 18.08
N THR A 644 10.75 -21.91 18.25
CA THR A 644 11.31 -20.88 19.14
C THR A 644 10.24 -20.36 20.09
N THR A 645 10.54 -20.30 21.38
CA THR A 645 9.67 -19.68 22.41
C THR A 645 10.15 -18.26 22.70
N HIS A 646 9.21 -17.33 22.94
CA HIS A 646 9.57 -16.01 23.41
C HIS A 646 10.16 -16.03 24.83
N GLY A 647 11.31 -15.37 24.99
CA GLY A 647 11.73 -14.80 26.25
C GLY A 647 11.68 -13.28 26.15
N ASP A 648 10.98 -12.61 27.06
CA ASP A 648 11.01 -11.15 27.16
C ASP A 648 12.44 -10.67 27.41
N THR A 649 12.94 -9.75 26.58
CA THR A 649 14.25 -9.13 26.76
C THR A 649 14.22 -8.08 27.87
N HIS A 650 14.09 -8.55 29.12
CA HIS A 650 14.60 -7.80 30.27
C HIS A 650 16.12 -8.00 30.37
N PRO A 651 16.92 -6.92 30.52
CA PRO A 651 18.36 -7.05 30.66
C PRO A 651 18.72 -7.60 32.05
N THR A 652 18.83 -8.92 32.17
CA THR A 652 19.38 -9.62 33.35
C THR A 652 20.89 -9.46 33.39
N GLY A 653 21.33 -8.27 33.81
CA GLY A 653 22.72 -8.04 34.22
C GLY A 653 23.04 -8.82 35.50
N ALA A 654 23.61 -10.01 35.35
CA ALA A 654 24.31 -10.72 36.42
C ALA A 654 25.82 -10.41 36.31
N PRO A 655 26.40 -9.62 37.22
CA PRO A 655 27.84 -9.37 37.21
C PRO A 655 28.60 -10.51 37.89
N GLU A 656 29.53 -11.15 37.17
CA GLU A 656 30.64 -11.84 37.81
C GLU A 656 31.63 -10.81 38.37
N GLY A 657 31.95 -10.89 39.66
CA GLY A 657 32.91 -9.99 40.28
C GLY A 657 32.89 -9.98 41.80
N ASN A 658 33.52 -10.98 42.43
CA ASN A 658 33.97 -10.84 43.82
C ASN A 658 35.22 -9.94 43.87
N PRO A 659 35.21 -8.90 44.72
CA PRO A 659 36.39 -8.64 45.55
C PRO A 659 36.09 -8.87 47.04
N THR A 660 37.08 -9.44 47.72
CA THR A 660 37.06 -9.77 49.14
C THR A 660 37.24 -8.56 50.07
N ASP A 661 36.85 -8.78 51.34
CA ASP A 661 37.22 -8.05 52.58
C ASP A 661 36.17 -7.09 53.15
N HIS A 662 35.36 -7.59 54.09
CA HIS A 662 35.37 -7.14 55.50
C HIS A 662 34.55 -8.09 56.41
N PRO A 663 34.86 -8.19 57.73
CA PRO A 663 34.59 -9.39 58.52
C PRO A 663 33.26 -9.45 59.32
N ASP A 664 32.81 -10.70 59.57
CA ASP A 664 31.63 -11.09 60.37
C ASP A 664 31.64 -10.66 61.86
N ARG A 665 30.46 -10.33 62.41
CA ARG A 665 29.92 -10.96 63.64
C ARG A 665 28.42 -10.66 63.89
N PRO A 666 27.70 -11.47 64.71
CA PRO A 666 26.32 -11.87 64.39
C PRO A 666 25.28 -11.61 65.51
N VAL A 667 23.99 -11.89 65.24
CA VAL A 667 23.04 -12.40 66.26
C VAL A 667 21.83 -13.17 65.68
N ASN A 668 21.80 -14.48 65.96
CA ASN A 668 20.70 -15.36 66.40
C ASN A 668 19.25 -15.30 65.82
N ALA A 669 18.67 -16.49 65.66
CA ALA A 669 17.29 -16.73 65.22
C ALA A 669 16.42 -17.49 66.27
N LYS A 670 15.11 -17.17 66.30
CA LYS A 670 13.93 -17.95 66.79
C LYS A 670 13.91 -18.46 68.27
N PRO A 671 12.72 -18.66 68.91
CA PRO A 671 11.79 -19.75 68.56
C PRO A 671 10.26 -19.41 68.71
N THR A 672 9.41 -20.44 68.77
CA THR A 672 7.96 -20.45 68.49
C THR A 672 7.07 -20.70 69.75
N SER A 673 5.78 -20.30 69.69
CA SER A 673 4.63 -20.66 70.59
C SER A 673 4.65 -20.11 72.03
N VAL A 674 3.54 -19.77 72.72
CA VAL A 674 2.17 -20.37 72.81
C VAL A 674 1.06 -19.30 72.99
N THR A 675 -0.20 -19.67 72.64
CA THR A 675 -1.58 -19.10 72.78
C THR A 675 -2.01 -18.39 74.10
N PRO A 676 -3.28 -17.89 74.31
CA PRO A 676 -4.45 -17.65 73.42
C PRO A 676 -5.28 -16.33 73.65
N ILE A 677 -6.23 -16.01 72.75
CA ILE A 677 -7.70 -15.81 72.98
C ILE A 677 -8.41 -15.22 71.72
N PRO A 678 -9.67 -15.61 71.35
CA PRO A 678 -10.27 -15.28 70.05
C PRO A 678 -11.66 -14.58 70.06
N SER A 679 -12.12 -14.10 68.90
CA SER A 679 -13.53 -13.99 68.42
C SER A 679 -13.56 -13.28 67.05
N SER A 680 -14.47 -13.54 66.09
CA SER A 680 -15.59 -14.49 65.96
C SER A 680 -15.95 -14.65 64.46
N SER A 681 -16.34 -15.86 64.01
CA SER A 681 -16.90 -16.11 62.67
C SER A 681 -17.74 -17.39 62.61
N ALA A 682 -18.98 -17.32 62.06
CA ALA A 682 -19.88 -18.45 61.78
C ALA A 682 -20.25 -19.31 63.06
N PRO A 683 -20.93 -20.49 63.02
CA PRO A 683 -21.41 -21.30 61.88
C PRO A 683 -22.79 -22.04 62.06
N ALA A 684 -23.04 -22.98 61.13
CA ALA A 684 -23.66 -24.32 61.34
C ALA A 684 -25.17 -24.60 61.14
N ALA A 685 -25.41 -25.71 60.41
CA ALA A 685 -26.44 -26.72 60.66
C ALA A 685 -25.72 -27.98 61.26
N THR A 686 -26.31 -29.01 61.89
CA THR A 686 -27.57 -29.75 61.63
C THR A 686 -27.90 -30.67 62.84
N ALA A 687 -29.15 -31.17 62.96
CA ALA A 687 -29.56 -32.57 63.31
C ALA A 687 -30.63 -32.81 64.43
N THR A 688 -31.85 -33.21 64.02
CA THR A 688 -32.76 -34.32 64.51
C THR A 688 -33.05 -34.61 66.00
N PRO A 689 -34.08 -35.44 66.40
CA PRO A 689 -35.13 -36.20 65.65
C PRO A 689 -36.59 -36.08 66.21
N VAL A 690 -37.58 -36.77 65.58
CA VAL A 690 -38.59 -37.73 66.18
C VAL A 690 -39.76 -38.06 65.20
N GLU A 691 -40.33 -39.26 65.36
CA GLU A 691 -41.25 -40.14 64.58
C GLU A 691 -42.56 -39.62 63.90
N GLY A 692 -43.03 -40.35 62.86
CA GLY A 692 -44.42 -40.35 62.33
C GLY A 692 -44.62 -40.97 60.90
N VAL A 693 -45.52 -41.96 60.72
CA VAL A 693 -45.68 -42.85 59.50
C VAL A 693 -47.18 -43.26 59.35
N PRO A 694 -47.88 -43.32 58.16
CA PRO A 694 -47.69 -44.17 56.94
C PRO A 694 -47.53 -43.38 55.59
N VAL A 695 -47.33 -43.87 54.34
CA VAL A 695 -47.70 -45.05 53.46
C VAL A 695 -49.08 -44.91 52.74
N PRO A 696 -49.32 -45.25 51.42
CA PRO A 696 -48.45 -45.76 50.31
C PRO A 696 -48.51 -45.01 48.93
N ASP A 697 -47.70 -45.49 47.96
CA ASP A 697 -47.72 -45.33 46.46
C ASP A 697 -48.99 -45.97 45.77
N PRO A 698 -49.17 -46.12 44.41
CA PRO A 698 -48.25 -45.95 43.25
C PRO A 698 -48.83 -45.43 41.89
N GLU A 699 -48.00 -45.43 40.83
CA GLU A 699 -48.33 -45.67 39.38
C GLU A 699 -49.28 -44.66 38.65
N SER A 700 -49.43 -44.59 37.30
CA SER A 700 -48.75 -45.16 36.10
C SER A 700 -49.13 -44.35 34.83
N GLU A 701 -48.42 -44.63 33.73
CA GLU A 701 -48.76 -44.59 32.29
C GLU A 701 -49.82 -43.67 31.62
N SER A 702 -49.41 -43.25 30.41
CA SER A 702 -50.13 -42.98 29.14
C SER A 702 -51.67 -43.15 29.00
N GLY A 703 -52.29 -42.34 28.11
CA GLY A 703 -53.62 -42.66 27.58
C GLY A 703 -54.27 -41.60 26.67
N LYS A 704 -54.39 -41.90 25.36
CA LYS A 704 -55.01 -41.01 24.34
C LYS A 704 -56.55 -40.90 24.46
N GLY A 705 -57.06 -39.67 24.33
CA GLY A 705 -57.87 -39.30 23.17
C GLY A 705 -59.41 -39.18 23.30
N LYS A 706 -59.96 -38.13 22.66
CA LYS A 706 -60.88 -38.20 21.50
C LYS A 706 -61.49 -36.83 21.15
N ASN A 707 -61.30 -36.36 19.91
CA ASN A 707 -62.23 -35.42 19.25
C ASN A 707 -63.45 -36.23 18.73
N PRO A 708 -64.63 -35.60 18.57
CA PRO A 708 -64.96 -35.06 17.24
C PRO A 708 -65.86 -33.80 17.22
N ASN A 709 -65.68 -32.95 16.20
CA ASN A 709 -66.69 -32.21 15.40
C ASN A 709 -65.94 -31.17 14.54
N LEU A 710 -65.98 -31.19 13.20
CA LEU A 710 -67.10 -30.93 12.27
C LEU A 710 -67.37 -29.41 12.05
N LEU A 711 -66.52 -28.79 11.21
CA LEU A 711 -66.60 -27.44 10.56
C LEU A 711 -66.76 -26.21 11.49
N PRO A 712 -65.79 -25.26 11.47
CA PRO A 712 -66.06 -24.00 10.72
C PRO A 712 -64.82 -23.23 10.16
N THR A 713 -65.09 -22.39 9.14
CA THR A 713 -64.34 -21.18 8.67
C THR A 713 -62.85 -21.26 8.25
N PRO A 714 -62.44 -20.65 7.11
CA PRO A 714 -61.10 -20.78 6.53
C PRO A 714 -60.03 -19.81 7.10
N PHE A 715 -60.26 -19.18 8.25
CA PHE A 715 -59.31 -18.21 8.82
C PHE A 715 -59.00 -18.53 10.29
N PRO A 716 -57.74 -18.41 10.73
CA PRO A 716 -57.34 -18.77 12.08
C PRO A 716 -58.00 -17.84 13.11
N THR A 717 -58.83 -18.43 13.98
CA THR A 717 -59.36 -17.76 15.16
C THR A 717 -58.31 -17.75 16.26
N PHE A 718 -57.43 -16.75 16.26
CA PHE A 718 -56.69 -16.38 17.47
C PHE A 718 -57.71 -16.13 18.59
N GLY A 719 -57.51 -16.72 19.77
CA GLY A 719 -58.47 -16.73 20.89
C GLY A 719 -58.64 -15.39 21.61
N VAL A 720 -58.90 -14.33 20.85
CA VAL A 720 -58.99 -12.94 21.31
C VAL A 720 -60.40 -12.37 21.08
N SER A 721 -60.74 -11.27 21.75
CA SER A 721 -62.07 -10.67 21.64
C SER A 721 -62.38 -10.22 20.19
N LYS A 722 -63.67 -10.17 19.81
CA LYS A 722 -64.10 -9.65 18.50
C LYS A 722 -63.57 -8.23 18.22
N LYS A 723 -63.37 -7.39 19.25
CA LYS A 723 -62.76 -6.06 19.09
C LYS A 723 -61.26 -6.16 18.75
N THR A 724 -60.54 -7.07 19.39
CA THR A 724 -59.12 -7.33 19.13
C THR A 724 -58.91 -7.90 17.73
N GLN A 725 -59.80 -8.79 17.27
CA GLN A 725 -59.72 -9.39 15.94
C GLN A 725 -59.89 -8.35 14.81
N VAL A 726 -60.74 -7.34 15.00
CA VAL A 726 -60.87 -6.20 14.07
C VAL A 726 -59.59 -5.37 14.01
N TRP A 727 -58.91 -5.14 15.13
CA TRP A 727 -57.60 -4.45 15.17
C TRP A 727 -56.51 -5.26 14.47
N ILE A 728 -56.48 -6.59 14.62
CA ILE A 728 -55.51 -7.46 13.95
C ILE A 728 -55.70 -7.41 12.43
N TYR A 729 -56.92 -7.57 11.92
CA TYR A 729 -57.14 -7.47 10.47
C TYR A 729 -56.92 -6.04 9.93
N GLY A 730 -57.25 -5.00 10.71
CA GLY A 730 -56.92 -3.61 10.37
C GLY A 730 -55.41 -3.37 10.25
N ALA A 731 -54.61 -3.94 11.17
CA ALA A 731 -53.15 -3.89 11.12
C ALA A 731 -52.59 -4.65 9.91
N ILE A 732 -53.12 -5.84 9.60
CA ILE A 732 -52.71 -6.62 8.41
C ILE A 732 -52.99 -5.84 7.11
N VAL A 733 -54.15 -5.18 7.00
CA VAL A 733 -54.47 -4.33 5.84
C VAL A 733 -53.52 -3.12 5.75
N LEU A 734 -53.17 -2.47 6.87
CA LEU A 734 -52.19 -1.39 6.89
C LEU A 734 -50.78 -1.86 6.47
N ILE A 735 -50.35 -3.03 6.92
CA ILE A 735 -49.08 -3.65 6.52
C ILE A 735 -49.09 -3.96 5.02
N ALA A 736 -50.18 -4.52 4.49
CA ALA A 736 -50.31 -4.77 3.05
C ALA A 736 -50.23 -3.47 2.22
N ILE A 737 -50.89 -2.39 2.65
CA ILE A 737 -50.80 -1.07 2.01
C ILE A 737 -49.37 -0.51 2.09
N PHE A 738 -48.68 -0.69 3.22
CA PHE A 738 -47.28 -0.30 3.38
C PHE A 738 -46.37 -1.07 2.42
N CYS A 739 -46.51 -2.40 2.32
CA CYS A 739 -45.74 -3.21 1.38
C CYS A 739 -46.02 -2.87 -0.09
N ILE A 740 -47.29 -2.64 -0.46
CA ILE A 740 -47.67 -2.23 -1.82
C ILE A 740 -47.10 -0.85 -2.17
N SER A 741 -47.12 0.12 -1.24
CA SER A 741 -46.55 1.44 -1.47
C SER A 741 -45.01 1.41 -1.52
N LEU A 742 -44.35 0.54 -0.73
CA LEU A 742 -42.91 0.28 -0.84
C LEU A 742 -42.54 -0.35 -2.19
N ALA A 743 -43.29 -1.35 -2.65
CA ALA A 743 -43.08 -1.97 -3.96
C ALA A 743 -43.32 -0.98 -5.12
N ALA A 744 -44.35 -0.13 -5.02
CA ALA A 744 -44.60 0.93 -5.99
C ALA A 744 -43.48 1.98 -5.99
N TRP A 745 -42.98 2.38 -4.83
CA TRP A 745 -41.83 3.28 -4.70
C TRP A 745 -40.57 2.65 -5.30
N TYR A 746 -40.27 1.39 -4.99
CA TYR A 746 -39.13 0.66 -5.54
C TYR A 746 -39.22 0.52 -7.07
N PHE A 747 -40.42 0.26 -7.60
CA PHE A 747 -40.68 0.24 -9.05
C PHE A 747 -40.48 1.61 -9.71
N ILE A 748 -40.92 2.70 -9.06
CA ILE A 748 -40.71 4.08 -9.53
C ILE A 748 -39.22 4.44 -9.49
N VAL A 749 -38.50 4.10 -8.43
CA VAL A 749 -37.05 4.33 -8.29
C VAL A 749 -36.28 3.54 -9.35
N ARG A 750 -36.56 2.24 -9.52
CA ARG A 750 -35.95 1.41 -10.57
C ARG A 750 -36.24 1.97 -11.97
N ARG A 751 -37.46 2.46 -12.22
CA ARG A 751 -37.84 3.11 -13.49
C ARG A 751 -37.21 4.49 -13.68
N ARG A 752 -36.83 5.19 -12.60
CA ARG A 752 -36.10 6.46 -12.67
C ARG A 752 -34.61 6.24 -12.94
N ASN A 753 -33.96 5.28 -12.27
CA ASN A 753 -32.58 4.89 -12.58
C ASN A 753 -32.44 4.40 -14.03
N ASN A 754 -33.37 3.58 -14.54
CA ASN A 754 -33.36 3.15 -15.94
C ASN A 754 -33.68 4.26 -16.97
N ARG A 755 -34.08 5.47 -16.56
CA ARG A 755 -34.19 6.64 -17.44
C ARG A 755 -32.95 7.52 -17.34
N ASN A 756 -32.50 7.83 -16.13
CA ASN A 756 -31.28 8.59 -15.89
C ASN A 756 -30.00 7.91 -16.43
N ALA A 757 -30.01 6.60 -16.65
CA ALA A 757 -28.91 5.87 -17.33
C ALA A 757 -28.86 6.08 -18.86
N ARG A 758 -29.81 6.81 -19.47
CA ARG A 758 -29.86 7.09 -20.91
C ARG A 758 -29.72 8.57 -21.29
N ASP A 759 -29.86 9.47 -20.33
CA ASP A 759 -29.92 10.92 -20.57
C ASP A 759 -28.60 11.64 -20.20
N VAL A 760 -27.45 10.94 -20.25
CA VAL A 760 -26.09 11.49 -20.00
C VAL A 760 -25.38 11.88 -21.32
N TYR A 761 -26.06 11.74 -22.46
CA TYR A 761 -25.57 12.17 -23.77
C TYR A 761 -26.59 13.05 -24.50
N GLU A 762 -26.65 14.33 -24.13
CA GLU A 762 -26.98 15.37 -25.12
C GLU A 762 -26.23 16.67 -24.78
N PHE A 763 -25.68 17.31 -25.81
CA PHE A 763 -24.98 18.59 -25.70
C PHE A 763 -26.01 19.71 -25.59
N GLU A 764 -25.74 20.71 -24.74
CA GLU A 764 -26.34 22.03 -24.89
C GLU A 764 -25.21 23.02 -25.19
N MET A 765 -25.15 23.48 -26.44
CA MET A 765 -24.25 24.57 -26.84
C MET A 765 -24.90 25.91 -26.51
N LEU A 766 -24.07 26.80 -25.97
CA LEU A 766 -24.20 28.26 -25.83
C LEU A 766 -25.43 28.92 -26.47
N ASP A 767 -26.09 29.77 -25.69
CA ASP A 767 -26.48 31.11 -26.13
C ASP A 767 -26.00 32.14 -25.08
N GLU A 768 -25.55 33.29 -25.56
CA GLU A 768 -25.10 34.44 -24.75
C GLU A 768 -26.31 35.31 -24.35
N ASP A 769 -26.25 35.99 -23.19
CA ASP A 769 -26.49 37.44 -23.04
C ASP A 769 -26.82 37.89 -21.60
N GLU A 770 -26.26 39.06 -21.22
CA GLU A 770 -26.67 40.04 -20.19
C GLU A 770 -26.93 39.59 -18.71
N ALA A 771 -26.68 40.35 -17.64
CA ALA A 771 -25.91 41.54 -17.25
C ALA A 771 -26.32 41.88 -15.77
N ASP A 772 -25.59 42.79 -15.11
CA ASP A 772 -25.94 43.59 -13.91
C ASP A 772 -26.04 42.96 -12.47
N ASP A 773 -24.97 43.18 -11.70
CA ASP A 773 -24.85 43.99 -10.44
C ASP A 773 -25.47 43.65 -9.04
N ASP A 774 -24.71 44.15 -8.04
CA ASP A 774 -25.03 44.59 -6.66
C ASP A 774 -25.14 43.65 -5.41
N ASP A 775 -23.96 43.38 -4.81
CA ASP A 775 -23.43 43.90 -3.52
C ASP A 775 -24.11 43.73 -2.11
N ALA A 776 -23.22 43.72 -1.09
CA ALA A 776 -23.36 44.22 0.30
C ALA A 776 -24.01 43.41 1.48
N ARG A 777 -23.13 42.75 2.25
CA ARG A 777 -22.87 42.91 3.72
C ARG A 777 -23.96 42.85 4.82
N GLY A 778 -23.69 41.98 5.82
CA GLY A 778 -23.94 42.20 7.28
C GLY A 778 -25.36 41.90 7.81
N GLY A 779 -25.61 41.67 9.12
CA GLY A 779 -24.73 41.54 10.30
C GLY A 779 -25.51 41.59 11.63
N LEU A 780 -25.46 40.51 12.42
CA LEU A 780 -25.81 40.35 13.86
C LEU A 780 -27.18 40.80 14.47
N MET A 781 -27.90 39.79 15.01
CA MET A 781 -28.42 39.69 16.39
C MET A 781 -29.31 40.80 17.01
N SER A 782 -30.59 40.48 17.28
CA SER A 782 -31.09 40.05 18.62
C SER A 782 -32.61 40.28 18.83
N GLY A 783 -33.30 39.34 19.49
CA GLY A 783 -34.33 39.73 20.47
C GLY A 783 -35.82 39.41 20.28
N GLY A 784 -36.18 38.13 20.12
CA GLY A 784 -37.31 37.54 20.88
C GLY A 784 -38.75 37.52 20.33
N GLY A 785 -39.35 36.31 20.33
CA GLY A 785 -40.80 36.16 20.60
C GLY A 785 -41.67 35.37 19.61
N PHE A 786 -41.74 34.04 19.79
CA PHE A 786 -42.85 33.14 19.40
C PHE A 786 -43.34 33.05 17.93
N GLY A 787 -43.22 31.86 17.32
CA GLY A 787 -44.02 31.54 16.12
C GLY A 787 -43.59 30.34 15.26
N ASN A 788 -43.87 29.11 15.73
CA ASN A 788 -44.28 27.93 14.91
C ASN A 788 -43.47 27.54 13.62
N GLY A 789 -42.78 26.39 13.61
CA GLY A 789 -42.21 25.85 12.35
C GLY A 789 -41.20 24.68 12.47
N ASN A 790 -41.67 23.46 12.72
CA ASN A 790 -40.99 22.15 12.53
C ASN A 790 -39.44 22.05 12.54
N ALA A 791 -38.90 21.58 13.65
CA ALA A 791 -37.53 21.05 13.72
C ALA A 791 -37.46 19.53 13.41
N ARG A 792 -36.57 19.13 12.49
CA ARG A 792 -35.96 17.78 12.39
C ARG A 792 -34.48 18.00 12.02
N LYS A 793 -33.53 18.05 12.96
CA LYS A 793 -32.99 17.00 13.84
C LYS A 793 -32.23 15.92 13.08
N LYS A 794 -30.90 16.09 12.99
CA LYS A 794 -29.92 15.03 12.65
C LYS A 794 -30.09 13.83 13.60
N ARG A 795 -29.89 12.61 13.10
CA ARG A 795 -29.39 11.46 13.88
C ARG A 795 -28.40 10.65 13.04
N ARG A 796 -27.36 10.17 13.73
CA ARG A 796 -26.32 9.23 13.26
C ARG A 796 -26.78 7.78 13.45
N ALA A 797 -25.94 6.87 12.96
CA ALA A 797 -25.90 5.42 13.15
C ALA A 797 -27.00 4.64 12.41
N GLY A 798 -26.70 3.49 11.81
CA GLY A 798 -25.42 2.77 11.71
C GLY A 798 -25.67 1.27 11.62
N GLU A 799 -24.77 0.52 10.97
CA GLU A 799 -24.70 -0.97 10.97
C GLU A 799 -25.96 -1.69 10.40
N LEU A 800 -25.88 -2.72 9.55
CA LEU A 800 -25.01 -3.90 9.54
C LEU A 800 -25.07 -4.62 8.17
N TYR A 801 -24.26 -5.66 8.04
CA TYR A 801 -24.13 -6.61 6.91
C TYR A 801 -25.46 -7.25 6.45
N ASP A 802 -25.55 -7.61 5.16
CA ASP A 802 -25.35 -8.99 4.65
C ASP A 802 -26.10 -9.24 3.32
N ALA A 803 -25.45 -9.92 2.37
CA ALA A 803 -26.04 -10.53 1.17
C ALA A 803 -25.00 -11.39 0.41
N PHE A 804 -24.57 -12.52 1.00
CA PHE A 804 -24.17 -13.69 0.21
C PHE A 804 -25.42 -14.45 -0.30
N ALA A 805 -25.22 -15.33 -1.31
CA ALA A 805 -26.20 -16.24 -1.95
C ALA A 805 -27.25 -15.54 -2.85
N GLU A 806 -27.66 -16.06 -4.02
CA GLU A 806 -27.39 -17.31 -4.78
C GLU A 806 -27.17 -16.91 -6.27
N GLY A 807 -26.69 -17.73 -7.22
CA GLY A 807 -26.30 -19.14 -7.31
C GLY A 807 -25.78 -19.37 -8.76
N SER A 808 -24.74 -20.18 -9.01
CA SER A 808 -24.78 -21.65 -9.19
C SER A 808 -25.27 -22.12 -10.58
N GLU A 809 -24.35 -22.68 -11.37
CA GLU A 809 -24.48 -23.76 -12.36
C GLU A 809 -23.05 -23.95 -12.94
N GLU A 810 -22.21 -24.84 -12.39
CA GLU A 810 -22.15 -26.30 -12.56
C GLU A 810 -21.75 -26.77 -13.98
N GLU A 811 -20.48 -27.19 -14.14
CA GLU A 811 -20.10 -28.35 -14.96
C GLU A 811 -18.93 -29.08 -14.27
N ASP A 812 -19.16 -30.31 -13.82
CA ASP A 812 -18.23 -31.10 -12.99
C ASP A 812 -18.02 -32.49 -13.63
N VAL A 813 -16.96 -32.63 -14.43
CA VAL A 813 -16.59 -33.83 -15.22
C VAL A 813 -15.08 -33.79 -15.53
N PHE A 814 -14.21 -34.76 -15.21
CA PHE A 814 -14.33 -36.00 -14.44
C PHE A 814 -12.95 -36.30 -13.80
N SER A 815 -12.92 -37.08 -12.70
CA SER A 815 -11.73 -37.83 -12.26
C SER A 815 -12.17 -39.22 -11.80
N VAL A 816 -11.50 -40.28 -12.27
CA VAL A 816 -11.77 -41.67 -11.88
C VAL A 816 -10.46 -42.24 -11.35
N GLY A 817 -10.48 -42.72 -10.11
CA GLY A 817 -9.30 -43.23 -9.43
C GLY A 817 -8.95 -44.67 -9.80
N ASP A 818 -7.70 -45.03 -9.54
CA ASP A 818 -7.19 -46.40 -9.58
C ASP A 818 -7.68 -47.20 -8.35
N GLU A 819 -8.23 -48.39 -8.57
CA GLU A 819 -8.20 -49.49 -7.59
C GLU A 819 -7.79 -50.79 -8.31
N GLU A 820 -7.03 -51.62 -7.60
CA GLU A 820 -6.40 -52.85 -8.09
C GLU A 820 -7.40 -54.01 -8.18
N ASP A 821 -7.29 -54.88 -9.20
CA ASP A 821 -7.37 -56.34 -8.96
C ASP A 821 -6.85 -57.19 -10.16
N ASP A 822 -6.58 -58.46 -9.88
CA ASP A 822 -5.62 -59.33 -10.57
C ASP A 822 -6.23 -60.33 -11.60
N GLU A 823 -5.36 -61.13 -12.24
CA GLU A 823 -5.60 -62.42 -12.93
C GLU A 823 -5.89 -62.48 -14.46
N ARG A 824 -4.82 -62.77 -15.22
CA ARG A 824 -4.65 -63.90 -16.18
C ARG A 824 -5.82 -64.36 -17.09
N TYR A 825 -5.62 -64.39 -18.42
CA TYR A 825 -5.31 -65.63 -19.21
C TYR A 825 -5.18 -65.43 -20.75
N ARG A 826 -4.04 -65.90 -21.30
CA ARG A 826 -3.75 -66.50 -22.63
C ARG A 826 -4.35 -66.04 -23.98
N ASP A 827 -3.41 -65.79 -24.90
CA ASP A 827 -3.13 -66.50 -26.17
C ASP A 827 -4.28 -66.97 -27.09
N GLU A 828 -4.26 -66.52 -28.36
CA GLU A 828 -4.62 -67.35 -29.53
C GLU A 828 -3.76 -66.97 -30.75
N ASP A 829 -3.35 -67.96 -31.55
CA ASP A 829 -2.21 -67.90 -32.47
C ASP A 829 -2.53 -67.42 -33.92
N GLU A 830 -1.54 -66.82 -34.59
CA GLU A 830 -1.49 -66.70 -36.06
C GLU A 830 -0.68 -67.86 -36.68
N GLU A 831 -1.26 -68.63 -37.62
CA GLU A 831 -0.45 -69.34 -38.62
C GLU A 831 -1.24 -69.70 -39.91
N SER A 832 -0.51 -69.94 -41.00
CA SER A 832 -0.96 -70.39 -42.34
C SER A 832 -1.61 -69.32 -43.26
N THR A 833 -1.35 -69.23 -44.57
CA THR A 833 -0.37 -69.94 -45.43
C THR A 833 -0.11 -69.19 -46.76
N SER A 834 1.14 -69.26 -47.23
CA SER A 834 1.61 -69.33 -48.64
C SER A 834 0.96 -68.54 -49.80
N ASP A 835 1.87 -67.96 -50.59
CA ASP A 835 1.92 -67.96 -52.07
C ASP A 835 1.21 -66.88 -52.92
N ASN A 836 2.09 -66.04 -53.47
CA ASN A 836 2.32 -65.78 -54.90
C ASN A 836 1.79 -64.51 -55.60
N ALA A 837 2.69 -64.03 -56.48
CA ALA A 837 2.47 -63.25 -57.69
C ALA A 837 2.01 -61.79 -57.60
N GLU A 838 3.01 -60.90 -57.59
CA GLU A 838 3.25 -59.93 -58.67
C GLU A 838 2.17 -58.87 -59.07
N LYS A 839 2.64 -57.61 -59.11
CA LYS A 839 2.46 -56.60 -60.17
C LYS A 839 1.54 -55.39 -59.93
N THR A 840 2.18 -54.22 -60.09
CA THR A 840 1.70 -52.92 -60.62
C THR A 840 0.92 -51.94 -59.72
N GLU A 841 1.59 -50.82 -59.43
CA GLU A 841 1.11 -49.42 -59.48
C GLU A 841 -0.33 -49.09 -59.06
N ARG A 842 -0.48 -48.44 -57.90
CA ARG A 842 -0.53 -46.95 -57.86
C ARG A 842 -0.27 -46.37 -56.48
#